data_AF-A0AAN4TE91-F1
#
_entry.id   AF-A0AAN4TE91-F1
#
_cell.length_a   1.000
_cell.length_b   1.000
_cell.length_c   1.000
_cell.angle_alpha   90.00
_cell.angle_beta   90.00
_cell.angle_gamma   90.00
#
_symmetry.space_group_name_H-M   'P 1'
#
loop_
_entity.id
_entity.type
_entity.pdbx_description
1 polymer ?
#
loop_
_entity_poly.entity_id
_entity_poly.type
_entity_poly.pdbx_seq_one_letter_code
_entity_poly.pdbx_strand_id
1 'polypeptide(L)'
;MAAPNDNHRYSVLIINPNTSTHMTNALKPILESLDYADIHFDYFTAPSSESVTLPDGRIIIGVPSINSGEDSITSALHCRPFVEPLVPRYDAFLVACYSAHPLVGMLKEAITEYEQTSSRKDSAIPECRKKYVTGIFEASVLTSLSLISSFHLMGDANFHKAQAKDTFGIVTTGSIWRDELTRAVTEMIVNSGDSGGSTARFTGVETTGLTAGELHTTPAEEVRRRISDATERLIKSTSHPAHHLQNKIPRENALRVGYNLDYFWWSRKTMPREIITIQAGQCGNNVGSQFWQQLCLEHGISQDGNLEEFATEGGDRKDVFFYQSDDTRYIPRAILLDLEPRVLNSIQSGPYKNIYNPENFFIGQQGIGAGNNWGAGYAAGEVVQEEVFDMIDREADGSDSLEGFMFLHSIAGGTGSGLGSFILERMNDRFPKKLIQTYSVFPDTQSADVVVNPYNSLLAMRRLTQNADSVVVLDNGALSRIVADRLHVQEPSFQQTNQLVSTVMSASTTTLRYPGYMHNDLVGIIASLIPTPRSHFLITSYTPFTGDNVDQAKTVRKTTVLDVMRRLLQPKNRMVSINPSKSSCYMSILNIIQGEADPTDVHKSLLRIRERRLASFIPWGPASIQVALTKKSPYIQNTHRVSGLMLANHTSVATLFKRIVQQYDRLRKRNAFLEQYKKESPFTDGLGEFDEARAVVMDLVGEYEAAEREDYLDPDAGKEKEMGM
;
A
#
# COMPACT_ATOMS: atom_id res chain seq x y z
N MET A 1 -39.15 34.33 2.89
CA MET A 1 -38.07 33.53 3.51
C MET A 1 -37.78 32.38 2.56
N ALA A 2 -36.57 32.34 1.99
CA ALA A 2 -36.19 31.42 0.94
C ALA A 2 -36.03 29.98 1.47
N ALA A 3 -36.49 29.00 0.69
CA ALA A 3 -36.23 27.59 0.92
C ALA A 3 -34.75 27.25 0.66
N PRO A 4 -34.09 26.43 1.49
CA PRO A 4 -32.74 25.99 1.20
C PRO A 4 -32.75 24.95 0.07
N ASN A 5 -31.89 25.15 -0.93
CA ASN A 5 -31.59 24.17 -1.98
C ASN A 5 -30.84 22.97 -1.36
N ASP A 6 -31.53 21.86 -1.07
CA ASP A 6 -30.96 20.66 -0.46
C ASP A 6 -30.90 19.48 -1.46
N ASN A 7 -30.17 19.64 -2.57
CA ASN A 7 -30.24 18.69 -3.69
C ASN A 7 -29.04 17.70 -3.79
N HIS A 8 -28.18 17.58 -2.76
CA HIS A 8 -26.98 16.73 -2.83
C HIS A 8 -26.67 15.89 -1.57
N ARG A 9 -27.51 15.86 -0.54
CA ARG A 9 -27.26 15.07 0.67
C ARG A 9 -27.84 13.65 0.55
N TYR A 10 -27.04 12.61 0.81
CA TYR A 10 -27.53 11.22 0.89
C TYR A 10 -28.17 10.97 2.24
N SER A 11 -29.25 10.18 2.27
CA SER A 11 -30.00 9.85 3.48
C SER A 11 -29.86 8.38 3.82
N VAL A 12 -29.43 8.08 5.05
CA VAL A 12 -29.20 6.71 5.53
C VAL A 12 -30.02 6.46 6.78
N LEU A 13 -30.82 5.38 6.78
CA LEU A 13 -31.58 4.95 7.95
C LEU A 13 -30.84 3.83 8.68
N ILE A 14 -30.47 4.08 9.94
CA ILE A 14 -29.90 3.10 10.85
C ILE A 14 -31.04 2.42 11.61
N ILE A 15 -31.27 1.15 11.35
CA ILE A 15 -32.38 0.37 11.90
C ILE A 15 -31.84 -0.50 13.03
N ASN A 16 -32.23 -0.18 14.26
CA ASN A 16 -32.10 -1.07 15.39
C ASN A 16 -33.37 -1.94 15.49
N PRO A 17 -33.27 -3.25 15.18
CA PRO A 17 -34.43 -4.14 15.19
C PRO A 17 -34.85 -4.55 16.63
N ASN A 18 -34.04 -4.23 17.63
CA ASN A 18 -34.42 -4.41 19.03
C ASN A 18 -35.37 -3.31 19.49
N THR A 19 -36.22 -3.61 20.47
CA THR A 19 -37.05 -2.57 21.12
C THR A 19 -36.28 -1.78 22.18
N SER A 20 -35.10 -2.26 22.62
CA SER A 20 -34.19 -1.49 23.47
C SER A 20 -33.39 -0.45 22.68
N THR A 21 -33.17 0.72 23.28
CA THR A 21 -32.44 1.84 22.66
C THR A 21 -30.93 1.76 22.81
N HIS A 22 -30.40 0.76 23.52
CA HIS A 22 -28.98 0.64 23.83
C HIS A 22 -28.10 0.60 22.56
N MET A 23 -28.49 -0.18 21.56
CA MET A 23 -27.77 -0.26 20.28
C MET A 23 -27.76 1.08 19.54
N THR A 24 -28.93 1.73 19.45
CA THR A 24 -29.08 3.04 18.81
C THR A 24 -28.19 4.09 19.47
N ASN A 25 -28.15 4.11 20.81
CA ASN A 25 -27.33 5.06 21.57
C ASN A 25 -25.83 4.78 21.44
N ALA A 26 -25.43 3.51 21.27
CA ALA A 26 -24.03 3.15 21.05
C ALA A 26 -23.53 3.53 19.65
N LEU A 27 -24.39 3.47 18.62
CA LEU A 27 -24.00 3.76 17.24
C LEU A 27 -23.93 5.26 16.92
N LYS A 28 -24.75 6.09 17.56
CA LYS A 28 -24.76 7.55 17.36
C LYS A 28 -23.36 8.20 17.46
N PRO A 29 -22.61 8.06 18.56
CA PRO A 29 -21.30 8.72 18.68
C PRO A 29 -20.28 8.18 17.67
N ILE A 30 -20.39 6.91 17.27
CA ILE A 30 -19.52 6.30 16.26
C ILE A 30 -19.76 6.96 14.90
N LEU A 31 -21.03 7.11 14.48
CA LEU A 31 -21.37 7.71 13.20
C LEU A 31 -21.11 9.22 13.17
N GLU A 32 -21.32 9.92 14.28
CA GLU A 32 -20.97 11.34 14.42
C GLU A 32 -19.46 11.57 14.31
N SER A 33 -18.63 10.67 14.83
CA SER A 33 -17.16 10.78 14.73
C SER A 33 -16.60 10.61 13.32
N LEU A 34 -17.39 10.12 12.36
CA LEU A 34 -16.95 9.92 10.98
C LEU A 34 -17.04 11.19 10.12
N ASP A 35 -17.68 12.26 10.62
CA ASP A 35 -17.73 13.61 10.02
C ASP A 35 -18.07 13.67 8.52
N TYR A 36 -19.11 12.93 8.11
CA TYR A 36 -19.58 12.96 6.73
C TYR A 36 -20.42 14.22 6.44
N ALA A 37 -19.83 15.18 5.71
CA ALA A 37 -20.51 16.43 5.32
C ALA A 37 -21.74 16.21 4.42
N ASP A 38 -21.70 15.18 3.55
CA ASP A 38 -22.70 14.95 2.50
C ASP A 38 -23.74 13.86 2.86
N ILE A 39 -23.71 13.32 4.08
CA ILE A 39 -24.61 12.23 4.51
C ILE A 39 -25.45 12.70 5.71
N HIS A 40 -26.73 12.34 5.69
CA HIS A 40 -27.66 12.53 6.78
C HIS A 40 -28.08 11.16 7.34
N PHE A 41 -27.84 10.95 8.64
CA PHE A 41 -28.20 9.72 9.33
C PHE A 41 -29.47 9.92 10.16
N ASP A 42 -30.48 9.10 9.90
CA ASP A 42 -31.65 8.94 10.76
C ASP A 42 -31.59 7.59 11.48
N TYR A 43 -32.29 7.51 12.62
CA TYR A 43 -32.26 6.34 13.49
C TYR A 43 -33.67 5.83 13.75
N PHE A 44 -33.86 4.52 13.57
CA PHE A 44 -35.09 3.81 13.89
C PHE A 44 -34.81 2.76 14.97
N THR A 45 -35.67 2.71 15.99
CA THR A 45 -35.68 1.64 17.01
C THR A 45 -37.06 1.00 17.01
N ALA A 46 -37.14 -0.33 17.04
CA ALA A 46 -38.42 -1.03 17.00
C ALA A 46 -39.33 -0.60 18.19
N PRO A 47 -40.63 -0.36 17.97
CA PRO A 47 -41.52 0.10 19.03
C PRO A 47 -41.79 -1.02 20.05
N SER A 48 -41.58 -0.74 21.34
CA SER A 48 -41.82 -1.69 22.44
C SER A 48 -43.31 -1.84 22.81
N SER A 49 -44.13 -0.83 22.51
CA SER A 49 -45.55 -0.75 22.91
C SER A 49 -46.53 -1.28 21.87
N GLU A 50 -46.07 -1.65 20.68
CA GLU A 50 -46.93 -2.02 19.54
C GLU A 50 -46.75 -3.49 19.17
N SER A 51 -47.86 -4.21 19.05
CA SER A 51 -47.89 -5.59 18.55
C SER A 51 -48.28 -5.61 17.08
N VAL A 52 -47.60 -6.42 16.28
CA VAL A 52 -47.87 -6.58 14.84
C VAL A 52 -48.71 -7.84 14.63
N THR A 53 -49.80 -7.73 13.87
CA THR A 53 -50.57 -8.90 13.44
C THR A 53 -50.14 -9.32 12.04
N LEU A 54 -49.66 -10.54 11.89
CA LEU A 54 -49.26 -11.11 10.62
C LEU A 54 -50.46 -11.47 9.73
N PRO A 55 -50.25 -11.62 8.40
CA PRO A 55 -51.32 -12.02 7.47
C PRO A 55 -52.00 -13.36 7.79
N ASP A 56 -51.33 -14.23 8.56
CA ASP A 56 -51.86 -15.52 9.02
C ASP A 56 -52.63 -15.43 10.36
N GLY A 57 -52.81 -14.23 10.90
CA GLY A 57 -53.54 -13.96 12.14
C GLY A 57 -52.72 -14.07 13.43
N ARG A 58 -51.40 -14.36 13.36
CA ARG A 58 -50.53 -14.41 14.54
C ARG A 58 -50.16 -13.01 15.01
N ILE A 59 -50.14 -12.80 16.33
CA ILE A 59 -49.71 -11.55 16.95
C ILE A 59 -48.25 -11.69 17.39
N ILE A 60 -47.39 -10.78 16.92
CA ILE A 60 -45.97 -10.72 17.24
C ILE A 60 -45.70 -9.48 18.11
N ILE A 61 -44.91 -9.68 19.15
CA ILE A 61 -44.43 -8.62 20.05
C ILE A 61 -42.95 -8.37 19.76
N GLY A 62 -42.53 -7.10 19.81
CA GLY A 62 -41.14 -6.73 19.57
C GLY A 62 -40.19 -7.30 20.62
N VAL A 63 -38.99 -7.69 20.18
CA VAL A 63 -37.98 -8.32 21.04
C VAL A 63 -37.07 -7.24 21.66
N PRO A 64 -36.92 -7.18 23.01
CA PRO A 64 -36.05 -6.20 23.67
C PRO A 64 -34.57 -6.33 23.32
N SER A 65 -34.08 -7.54 23.15
CA SER A 65 -32.72 -7.85 22.73
C SER A 65 -32.70 -9.20 22.04
N ILE A 66 -32.20 -9.24 20.81
CA ILE A 66 -32.03 -10.48 20.04
C ILE A 66 -30.90 -11.31 20.66
N ASN A 67 -31.23 -12.49 21.17
CA ASN A 67 -30.28 -13.40 21.81
C ASN A 67 -30.20 -14.78 21.14
N SER A 68 -31.00 -15.00 20.09
CA SER A 68 -31.07 -16.24 19.32
C SER A 68 -31.48 -15.99 17.86
N GLY A 69 -31.36 -17.02 17.00
CA GLY A 69 -31.88 -16.96 15.63
C GLY A 69 -33.40 -16.77 15.57
N GLU A 70 -34.16 -17.40 16.46
CA GLU A 70 -35.62 -17.26 16.54
C GLU A 70 -36.05 -15.83 16.91
N ASP A 71 -35.30 -15.19 17.81
CA ASP A 71 -35.51 -13.77 18.14
C ASP A 71 -35.30 -12.87 16.93
N SER A 72 -34.30 -13.17 16.08
CA SER A 72 -34.00 -12.38 14.87
C SER A 72 -35.13 -12.48 13.84
N ILE A 73 -35.77 -13.65 13.71
CA ILE A 73 -36.93 -13.87 12.83
C ILE A 73 -38.14 -13.09 13.38
N THR A 74 -38.41 -13.25 14.68
CA THR A 74 -39.53 -12.57 15.35
C THR A 74 -39.39 -11.05 15.26
N SER A 75 -38.18 -10.54 15.51
CA SER A 75 -37.84 -9.13 15.38
C SER A 75 -37.95 -8.62 13.94
N ALA A 76 -37.52 -9.38 12.94
CA ALA A 76 -37.68 -9.01 11.53
C ALA A 76 -39.16 -8.87 11.13
N LEU A 77 -39.98 -9.83 11.53
CA LEU A 77 -41.43 -9.83 11.27
C LEU A 77 -42.15 -8.68 12.00
N HIS A 78 -41.71 -8.34 13.21
CA HIS A 78 -42.20 -7.17 13.96
C HIS A 78 -41.78 -5.85 13.32
N CYS A 79 -40.52 -5.71 12.87
CA CYS A 79 -39.99 -4.46 12.33
C CYS A 79 -40.52 -4.15 10.92
N ARG A 80 -40.76 -5.19 10.11
CA ARG A 80 -41.08 -5.06 8.69
C ARG A 80 -42.18 -4.01 8.39
N PRO A 81 -43.37 -4.04 9.03
CA PRO A 81 -44.45 -3.10 8.71
C PRO A 81 -44.12 -1.64 8.98
N PHE A 82 -43.16 -1.35 9.86
CA PHE A 82 -42.75 0.00 10.21
C PHE A 82 -41.65 0.54 9.28
N VAL A 83 -40.78 -0.34 8.79
CA VAL A 83 -39.61 0.05 8.01
C VAL A 83 -39.87 -0.01 6.50
N GLU A 84 -40.66 -0.97 6.03
CA GLU A 84 -40.99 -1.14 4.60
C GLU A 84 -41.63 0.13 3.98
N PRO A 85 -42.54 0.86 4.66
CA PRO A 85 -43.07 2.13 4.15
C PRO A 85 -42.03 3.27 4.06
N LEU A 86 -40.89 3.14 4.73
CA LEU A 86 -39.81 4.15 4.72
C LEU A 86 -38.84 3.96 3.54
N VAL A 87 -38.95 2.84 2.80
CA VAL A 87 -38.10 2.54 1.64
C VAL A 87 -38.00 3.69 0.62
N PRO A 88 -39.10 4.39 0.26
CA PRO A 88 -39.02 5.52 -0.68
C PRO A 88 -38.20 6.70 -0.16
N ARG A 89 -38.14 6.91 1.17
CA ARG A 89 -37.61 8.12 1.81
C ARG A 89 -36.08 8.15 1.95
N TYR A 90 -35.43 6.99 2.05
CA TYR A 90 -33.99 6.89 2.31
C TYR A 90 -33.20 6.29 1.15
N ASP A 91 -31.95 6.70 0.97
CA ASP A 91 -31.05 6.18 -0.08
C ASP A 91 -30.34 4.89 0.33
N ALA A 92 -30.10 4.68 1.64
CA ALA A 92 -29.54 3.44 2.14
C ALA A 92 -30.07 3.05 3.54
N PHE A 93 -29.95 1.76 3.86
CA PHE A 93 -30.43 1.16 5.10
C PHE A 93 -29.32 0.31 5.73
N LEU A 94 -29.05 0.52 7.02
CA LEU A 94 -28.17 -0.33 7.81
C LEU A 94 -28.97 -1.04 8.89
N VAL A 95 -29.06 -2.37 8.83
CA VAL A 95 -29.68 -3.16 9.88
C VAL A 95 -28.63 -3.47 10.95
N ALA A 96 -28.80 -2.84 12.11
CA ALA A 96 -27.89 -2.92 13.26
C ALA A 96 -28.11 -4.21 14.05
N CYS A 97 -27.63 -5.34 13.51
CA CYS A 97 -27.64 -6.62 14.19
C CYS A 97 -26.32 -7.38 13.96
N TYR A 98 -25.81 -8.02 15.01
CA TYR A 98 -24.61 -8.87 14.97
C TYR A 98 -24.90 -10.32 14.55
N SER A 99 -26.14 -10.62 14.14
CA SER A 99 -26.56 -11.90 13.57
C SER A 99 -27.00 -11.74 12.10
N ALA A 100 -27.12 -12.85 11.37
CA ALA A 100 -27.66 -12.88 10.02
C ALA A 100 -29.16 -12.56 10.04
N HIS A 101 -29.50 -11.27 9.99
CA HIS A 101 -30.84 -10.80 10.27
C HIS A 101 -31.75 -10.84 9.03
N PRO A 102 -32.90 -11.56 9.06
CA PRO A 102 -33.78 -11.72 7.89
C PRO A 102 -34.33 -10.42 7.30
N LEU A 103 -34.46 -9.37 8.13
CA LEU A 103 -34.90 -8.03 7.69
C LEU A 103 -34.06 -7.46 6.55
N VAL A 104 -32.76 -7.79 6.48
CA VAL A 104 -31.89 -7.36 5.38
C VAL A 104 -32.40 -7.90 4.05
N GLY A 105 -32.73 -9.20 3.98
CA GLY A 105 -33.32 -9.82 2.80
C GLY A 105 -34.68 -9.24 2.43
N MET A 106 -35.56 -9.06 3.43
CA MET A 106 -36.89 -8.45 3.23
C MET A 106 -36.79 -7.03 2.66
N LEU A 107 -35.83 -6.22 3.12
CA LEU A 107 -35.61 -4.88 2.58
C LEU A 107 -34.97 -4.91 1.18
N LYS A 108 -34.10 -5.88 0.87
CA LYS A 108 -33.58 -6.08 -0.50
C LYS A 108 -34.72 -6.34 -1.48
N GLU A 109 -35.70 -7.17 -1.09
CA GLU A 109 -36.91 -7.46 -1.87
C GLU A 109 -37.77 -6.19 -2.05
N ALA A 110 -38.11 -5.51 -0.95
CA ALA A 110 -38.93 -4.29 -0.99
C ALA A 110 -38.29 -3.16 -1.82
N ILE A 111 -36.97 -2.99 -1.76
CA ILE A 111 -36.21 -2.05 -2.60
C ILE A 111 -36.32 -2.45 -4.07
N THR A 112 -36.14 -3.74 -4.38
CA THR A 112 -36.22 -4.25 -5.74
C THR A 112 -37.62 -4.03 -6.34
N GLU A 113 -38.67 -4.30 -5.57
CA GLU A 113 -40.06 -4.02 -5.98
C GLU A 113 -40.29 -2.52 -6.22
N TYR A 114 -39.79 -1.66 -5.32
CA TYR A 114 -39.91 -0.21 -5.48
C TYR A 114 -39.19 0.31 -6.74
N GLU A 115 -37.97 -0.17 -7.01
CA GLU A 115 -37.19 0.21 -8.20
C GLU A 115 -37.85 -0.28 -9.50
N GLN A 116 -38.46 -1.47 -9.50
CA GLN A 116 -39.22 -2.01 -10.64
C GLN A 116 -40.54 -1.27 -10.89
N THR A 117 -41.21 -0.81 -9.82
CA THR A 117 -42.48 -0.09 -9.93
C THR A 117 -42.28 1.36 -10.37
N SER A 118 -41.18 1.98 -9.93
CA SER A 118 -40.80 3.36 -10.28
C SER A 118 -40.30 3.49 -11.73
N SER A 119 -39.72 2.42 -12.29
CA SER A 119 -39.27 2.38 -13.69
C SER A 119 -40.41 2.22 -14.71
N ARG A 120 -41.63 1.86 -14.27
CA ARG A 120 -42.83 1.70 -15.13
C ARG A 120 -43.75 2.93 -15.17
N LYS A 121 -43.60 3.90 -14.25
CA LYS A 121 -44.45 5.10 -14.17
C LYS A 121 -43.65 6.35 -14.55
N ASP A 122 -44.01 6.94 -15.69
CA ASP A 122 -43.73 8.29 -16.16
C ASP A 122 -42.27 8.77 -16.29
N SER A 123 -41.90 9.00 -17.56
CA SER A 123 -40.66 9.60 -18.07
C SER A 123 -40.52 11.11 -17.79
N ALA A 124 -40.90 11.58 -16.60
CA ALA A 124 -40.85 13.01 -16.24
C ALA A 124 -40.35 13.31 -14.82
N ILE A 125 -39.87 12.32 -14.06
CA ILE A 125 -39.30 12.48 -12.71
C ILE A 125 -37.79 12.13 -12.76
N PRO A 126 -36.90 12.88 -12.08
CA PRO A 126 -35.46 12.66 -12.13
C PRO A 126 -35.08 11.24 -11.69
N GLU A 127 -34.05 10.67 -12.32
CA GLU A 127 -33.50 9.32 -12.11
C GLU A 127 -33.69 8.81 -10.66
N CYS A 128 -34.46 7.73 -10.49
CA CYS A 128 -34.57 7.07 -9.20
C CYS A 128 -33.19 6.55 -8.79
N ARG A 129 -32.59 7.15 -7.74
CA ARG A 129 -31.29 6.73 -7.21
C ARG A 129 -31.37 5.29 -6.73
N LYS A 130 -30.33 4.50 -7.05
CA LYS A 130 -30.20 3.12 -6.60
C LYS A 130 -30.11 3.09 -5.07
N LYS A 131 -30.91 2.23 -4.43
CA LYS A 131 -30.95 2.11 -2.97
C LYS A 131 -30.12 0.91 -2.49
N TYR A 132 -29.56 1.02 -1.29
CA TYR A 132 -28.67 -0.02 -0.74
C TYR A 132 -29.12 -0.48 0.65
N VAL A 133 -28.93 -1.76 0.95
CA VAL A 133 -29.17 -2.30 2.30
C VAL A 133 -28.12 -3.34 2.66
N THR A 134 -27.63 -3.28 3.89
CA THR A 134 -26.70 -4.27 4.45
C THR A 134 -26.93 -4.42 5.96
N GLY A 135 -26.47 -5.54 6.53
CA GLY A 135 -26.42 -5.76 7.97
C GLY A 135 -25.00 -5.65 8.51
N ILE A 136 -24.84 -5.32 9.81
CA ILE A 136 -23.52 -5.27 10.45
C ILE A 136 -22.80 -6.62 10.30
N PHE A 137 -23.50 -7.74 10.55
CA PHE A 137 -22.94 -9.08 10.37
C PHE A 137 -22.46 -9.37 8.94
N GLU A 138 -23.30 -9.11 7.92
CA GLU A 138 -22.94 -9.30 6.50
C GLU A 138 -21.70 -8.46 6.14
N ALA A 139 -21.67 -7.19 6.56
CA ALA A 139 -20.55 -6.29 6.32
C ALA A 139 -19.26 -6.77 6.99
N SER A 140 -19.32 -7.28 8.23
CA SER A 140 -18.16 -7.80 8.95
C SER A 140 -17.56 -9.03 8.27
N VAL A 141 -18.38 -9.96 7.77
CA VAL A 141 -17.87 -11.16 7.09
C VAL A 141 -17.28 -10.81 5.72
N LEU A 142 -17.94 -9.96 4.93
CA LEU A 142 -17.40 -9.50 3.65
C LEU A 142 -16.08 -8.74 3.82
N THR A 143 -15.97 -7.91 4.86
CA THR A 143 -14.72 -7.21 5.19
C THR A 143 -13.63 -8.21 5.56
N SER A 144 -13.95 -9.21 6.40
CA SER A 144 -12.99 -10.26 6.79
C SER A 144 -12.48 -11.05 5.58
N LEU A 145 -13.37 -11.40 4.65
CA LEU A 145 -12.99 -12.06 3.40
C LEU A 145 -12.12 -11.18 2.50
N SER A 146 -12.31 -9.86 2.51
CA SER A 146 -11.50 -8.91 1.74
C SER A 146 -10.08 -8.70 2.30
N LEU A 147 -9.90 -8.90 3.62
CA LEU A 147 -8.62 -8.75 4.31
C LEU A 147 -7.70 -9.97 4.14
N ILE A 148 -8.27 -11.12 3.79
CA ILE A 148 -7.55 -12.37 3.56
C ILE A 148 -6.93 -12.33 2.15
N SER A 149 -5.60 -12.41 2.06
CA SER A 149 -4.89 -12.46 0.79
C SER A 149 -5.25 -13.74 0.03
N SER A 150 -5.37 -13.68 -1.30
CA SER A 150 -5.60 -14.90 -2.09
C SER A 150 -4.32 -15.68 -2.38
N PHE A 151 -3.12 -15.12 -2.16
CA PHE A 151 -1.86 -15.79 -2.52
C PHE A 151 -0.74 -15.45 -1.55
N HIS A 152 0.09 -16.45 -1.22
CA HIS A 152 1.34 -16.29 -0.49
C HIS A 152 2.48 -16.99 -1.26
N LEU A 153 3.70 -16.47 -1.13
CA LEU A 153 4.90 -17.20 -1.52
C LEU A 153 5.24 -18.17 -0.39
N MET A 154 5.28 -19.47 -0.66
CA MET A 154 5.79 -20.45 0.31
C MET A 154 7.29 -20.62 0.13
N GLY A 155 8.05 -20.49 1.23
CA GLY A 155 9.52 -20.59 1.26
C GLY A 155 10.05 -22.01 1.17
N ASP A 156 9.47 -22.87 0.33
CA ASP A 156 10.09 -24.14 -0.07
C ASP A 156 10.92 -23.94 -1.33
N ALA A 157 11.96 -24.75 -1.49
CA ALA A 157 13.06 -24.61 -2.47
C ALA A 157 12.65 -24.44 -3.95
N ASN A 158 11.37 -24.61 -4.29
CA ASN A 158 10.85 -24.49 -5.65
C ASN A 158 9.94 -23.27 -5.88
N PHE A 159 9.78 -22.36 -4.90
CA PHE A 159 9.08 -21.06 -5.03
C PHE A 159 7.74 -21.13 -5.78
N HIS A 160 6.87 -22.07 -5.44
CA HIS A 160 5.54 -22.17 -6.05
C HIS A 160 4.57 -21.12 -5.48
N LYS A 161 3.71 -20.58 -6.34
CA LYS A 161 2.54 -19.80 -5.93
C LYS A 161 1.53 -20.74 -5.29
N ALA A 162 1.28 -20.58 -3.99
CA ALA A 162 0.19 -21.27 -3.30
C ALA A 162 -0.89 -20.25 -2.90
N GLN A 163 -2.15 -20.65 -3.02
CA GLN A 163 -3.25 -19.87 -2.47
C GLN A 163 -3.02 -19.74 -0.95
N ALA A 164 -3.06 -18.51 -0.43
CA ALA A 164 -2.89 -18.31 1.01
C ALA A 164 -4.00 -19.08 1.75
N LYS A 165 -3.62 -19.85 2.77
CA LYS A 165 -4.57 -20.50 3.69
C LYS A 165 -4.91 -19.58 4.86
N ASP A 166 -4.93 -18.28 4.63
CA ASP A 166 -5.36 -17.33 5.64
C ASP A 166 -6.85 -17.59 5.91
N THR A 167 -7.17 -17.78 7.18
CA THR A 167 -8.53 -18.10 7.62
C THR A 167 -8.99 -17.06 8.62
N PHE A 168 -10.26 -16.69 8.57
CA PHE A 168 -10.89 -15.94 9.65
C PHE A 168 -11.76 -16.87 10.48
N GLY A 169 -12.01 -16.48 11.73
CA GLY A 169 -13.01 -17.12 12.58
C GLY A 169 -13.64 -16.09 13.51
N ILE A 170 -14.72 -16.49 14.18
CA ILE A 170 -15.52 -15.57 15.00
C ILE A 170 -15.41 -15.98 16.47
N VAL A 171 -15.16 -15.01 17.35
CA VAL A 171 -15.33 -15.19 18.80
C VAL A 171 -16.61 -14.50 19.22
N THR A 172 -17.55 -15.27 19.75
CA THR A 172 -18.86 -14.80 20.19
C THR A 172 -19.07 -15.03 21.70
N THR A 173 -20.15 -14.49 22.25
CA THR A 173 -20.47 -14.55 23.68
C THR A 173 -21.01 -15.93 24.07
N GLY A 174 -22.31 -16.13 23.89
CA GLY A 174 -23.05 -17.32 24.32
C GLY A 174 -22.87 -18.52 23.39
N SER A 175 -22.95 -19.73 23.97
CA SER A 175 -22.84 -20.99 23.23
C SER A 175 -23.88 -21.16 22.13
N ILE A 176 -25.07 -20.57 22.30
CA ILE A 176 -26.18 -20.61 21.34
C ILE A 176 -25.81 -19.99 19.99
N TRP A 177 -24.88 -19.03 19.97
CA TRP A 177 -24.44 -18.33 18.77
C TRP A 177 -23.41 -19.12 17.95
N ARG A 178 -22.79 -20.15 18.53
CA ARG A 178 -21.78 -20.95 17.84
C ARG A 178 -22.35 -21.57 16.57
N ASP A 179 -23.38 -22.41 16.72
CA ASP A 179 -23.96 -23.17 15.61
C ASP A 179 -24.67 -22.24 14.61
N GLU A 180 -25.29 -21.17 15.11
CA GLU A 180 -26.01 -20.20 14.29
C GLU A 180 -25.07 -19.39 13.39
N LEU A 181 -24.01 -18.81 13.95
CA LEU A 181 -23.03 -18.04 13.18
C LEU A 181 -22.21 -18.93 12.26
N THR A 182 -21.87 -20.15 12.67
CA THR A 182 -21.19 -21.13 11.80
C THR A 182 -22.02 -21.42 10.56
N ARG A 183 -23.32 -21.68 10.73
CA ARG A 183 -24.24 -21.94 9.61
C ARG A 183 -24.41 -20.72 8.71
N ALA A 184 -24.64 -19.55 9.30
CA ALA A 184 -24.83 -18.30 8.58
C ALA A 184 -23.63 -17.93 7.70
N VAL A 185 -22.40 -18.03 8.23
CA VAL A 185 -21.18 -17.78 7.44
C VAL A 185 -21.03 -18.81 6.33
N THR A 186 -21.28 -20.09 6.62
CA THR A 186 -21.15 -21.18 5.63
C THR A 186 -22.12 -20.98 4.48
N GLU A 187 -23.38 -20.67 4.75
CA GLU A 187 -24.39 -20.39 3.73
C GLU A 187 -24.04 -19.16 2.88
N MET A 188 -23.49 -18.11 3.50
CA MET A 188 -23.09 -16.89 2.80
C MET A 188 -21.90 -17.12 1.84
N ILE A 189 -20.95 -17.98 2.23
CA ILE A 189 -19.80 -18.35 1.40
C ILE A 189 -20.18 -19.33 0.28
N VAL A 190 -21.15 -20.23 0.51
CA VAL A 190 -21.59 -21.20 -0.51
C VAL A 190 -22.48 -20.55 -1.58
N ASN A 191 -23.35 -19.61 -1.21
CA ASN A 191 -24.26 -18.92 -2.16
C ASN A 191 -23.58 -17.86 -3.04
N SER A 192 -22.28 -17.59 -2.85
CA SER A 192 -21.53 -16.62 -3.68
C SER A 192 -21.06 -17.16 -5.04
N GLY A 193 -21.50 -18.37 -5.44
CA GLY A 193 -21.33 -18.91 -6.78
C GLY A 193 -20.10 -19.82 -6.98
N ASP A 194 -19.35 -20.12 -5.92
CA ASP A 194 -18.17 -20.98 -6.00
C ASP A 194 -18.56 -22.46 -5.87
N SER A 195 -19.13 -23.00 -6.95
CA SER A 195 -19.49 -24.41 -7.08
C SER A 195 -18.21 -25.23 -7.30
N GLY A 196 -17.45 -25.45 -6.21
CA GLY A 196 -16.24 -26.28 -6.26
C GLY A 196 -15.41 -26.35 -5.00
N GLY A 197 -15.41 -25.33 -4.13
CA GLY A 197 -14.78 -25.47 -2.81
C GLY A 197 -14.37 -24.17 -2.15
N SER A 198 -14.98 -23.81 -1.02
CA SER A 198 -14.43 -22.78 -0.12
C SER A 198 -15.03 -22.78 1.30
N THR A 199 -15.10 -23.91 2.00
CA THR A 199 -15.15 -23.86 3.49
C THR A 199 -13.76 -23.66 4.11
N ALA A 200 -12.70 -23.73 3.31
CA ALA A 200 -11.31 -23.67 3.77
C ALA A 200 -10.85 -22.30 4.30
N ARG A 201 -11.61 -21.21 4.08
CA ARG A 201 -11.25 -19.84 4.52
C ARG A 201 -11.88 -19.44 5.86
N PHE A 202 -12.75 -20.27 6.42
CA PHE A 202 -13.43 -20.03 7.68
C PHE A 202 -13.10 -21.12 8.69
N THR A 203 -12.41 -20.76 9.78
CA THR A 203 -11.95 -21.71 10.81
C THR A 203 -13.08 -22.18 11.71
N GLY A 204 -14.11 -21.36 11.89
CA GLY A 204 -15.26 -21.65 12.74
C GLY A 204 -15.58 -20.55 13.74
N VAL A 205 -16.39 -20.89 14.74
CA VAL A 205 -16.87 -19.97 15.78
C VAL A 205 -16.53 -20.54 17.15
N GLU A 206 -15.88 -19.73 17.97
CA GLU A 206 -15.62 -20.04 19.38
C GLU A 206 -16.34 -19.09 20.32
N THR A 207 -16.57 -19.54 21.54
CA THR A 207 -17.41 -18.79 22.51
C THR A 207 -16.61 -18.45 23.75
N THR A 208 -16.79 -17.25 24.28
CA THR A 208 -16.26 -16.87 25.59
C THR A 208 -16.95 -17.64 26.72
N GLY A 209 -18.16 -18.16 26.47
CA GLY A 209 -18.98 -18.87 27.45
C GLY A 209 -19.71 -17.93 28.41
N LEU A 210 -19.63 -16.62 28.18
CA LEU A 210 -20.39 -15.59 28.89
C LEU A 210 -21.59 -15.21 28.02
N THR A 211 -22.75 -14.99 28.63
CA THR A 211 -23.89 -14.35 27.96
C THR A 211 -23.60 -12.87 27.69
N ALA A 212 -24.37 -12.24 26.78
CA ALA A 212 -24.23 -10.81 26.50
C ALA A 212 -24.43 -9.95 27.76
N GLY A 213 -25.33 -10.35 28.67
CA GLY A 213 -25.54 -9.67 29.95
C GLY A 213 -24.35 -9.84 30.91
N GLU A 214 -23.83 -11.06 31.03
CA GLU A 214 -22.67 -11.35 31.89
C GLU A 214 -21.40 -10.66 31.41
N LEU A 215 -21.24 -10.46 30.09
CA LEU A 215 -20.10 -9.73 29.53
C LEU A 215 -19.99 -8.30 30.09
N HIS A 216 -21.12 -7.65 30.39
CA HIS A 216 -21.17 -6.29 30.90
C HIS A 216 -21.05 -6.20 32.43
N THR A 217 -21.35 -7.29 33.15
CA THR A 217 -21.28 -7.34 34.62
C THR A 217 -20.02 -8.02 35.15
N THR A 218 -19.34 -8.80 34.32
CA THR A 218 -18.11 -9.52 34.68
C THR A 218 -16.91 -8.55 34.68
N PRO A 219 -15.97 -8.66 35.65
CA PRO A 219 -14.76 -7.85 35.65
C PRO A 219 -14.00 -7.94 34.33
N ALA A 220 -13.49 -6.81 33.84
CA ALA A 220 -12.84 -6.71 32.52
C ALA A 220 -11.68 -7.71 32.34
N GLU A 221 -10.93 -8.01 33.40
CA GLU A 221 -9.84 -9.00 33.39
C GLU A 221 -10.34 -10.42 33.11
N GLU A 222 -11.45 -10.83 33.71
CA GLU A 222 -12.03 -12.15 33.47
C GLU A 222 -12.65 -12.23 32.07
N VAL A 223 -13.31 -11.16 31.60
CA VAL A 223 -13.80 -11.08 30.21
C VAL A 223 -12.65 -11.23 29.21
N ARG A 224 -11.53 -10.53 29.45
CA ARG A 224 -10.31 -10.60 28.62
C ARG A 224 -9.72 -12.01 28.61
N ARG A 225 -9.62 -12.66 29.77
CA ARG A 225 -9.16 -14.05 29.89
C ARG A 225 -10.03 -15.00 29.06
N ARG A 226 -11.36 -14.88 29.17
CA ARG A 226 -12.32 -15.74 28.44
C ARG A 226 -12.26 -15.55 26.92
N ILE A 227 -12.04 -14.33 26.44
CA ILE A 227 -11.84 -14.03 25.01
C ILE A 227 -10.52 -14.64 24.51
N SER A 228 -9.45 -14.54 25.30
CA SER A 228 -8.15 -15.15 24.99
C SER A 228 -8.26 -16.67 24.90
N ASP A 229 -8.90 -17.31 25.88
CA ASP A 229 -9.11 -18.76 25.89
C ASP A 229 -9.92 -19.23 24.66
N ALA A 230 -10.94 -18.45 24.25
CA ALA A 230 -11.74 -18.74 23.06
C ALA A 230 -10.94 -18.59 21.77
N THR A 231 -10.12 -17.54 21.67
CA THR A 231 -9.22 -17.31 20.53
C THR A 231 -8.18 -18.41 20.41
N GLU A 232 -7.60 -18.87 21.53
CA GLU A 232 -6.62 -19.95 21.53
C GLU A 232 -7.22 -21.27 21.04
N ARG A 233 -8.46 -21.59 21.45
CA ARG A 233 -9.19 -22.76 20.93
C ARG A 233 -9.40 -22.66 19.41
N LEU A 234 -9.77 -21.49 18.92
CA LEU A 234 -9.98 -21.24 17.51
C LEU A 234 -8.69 -21.47 16.70
N ILE A 235 -7.56 -20.94 17.17
CA ILE A 235 -6.24 -21.14 16.55
C ILE A 235 -5.85 -22.63 16.54
N LYS A 236 -6.07 -23.34 17.65
CA LYS A 236 -5.76 -24.79 17.77
C LYS A 236 -6.63 -25.68 16.88
N SER A 237 -7.85 -25.25 16.55
CA SER A 237 -8.78 -26.01 15.70
C SER A 237 -8.42 -25.99 14.21
N THR A 238 -7.50 -25.10 13.80
CA THR A 238 -7.01 -24.99 12.42
C THR A 238 -6.17 -26.22 12.06
N SER A 239 -6.52 -26.94 10.98
CA SER A 239 -5.97 -28.26 10.63
C SER A 239 -4.52 -28.26 10.10
N HIS A 240 -3.72 -27.22 10.34
CA HIS A 240 -2.27 -27.20 10.24
C HIS A 240 -1.71 -26.34 11.38
N PRO A 241 -1.04 -26.91 12.39
CA PRO A 241 -0.37 -26.10 13.39
C PRO A 241 0.70 -25.25 12.70
N ALA A 242 0.68 -23.94 12.95
CA ALA A 242 1.78 -23.06 12.61
C ALA A 242 3.08 -23.68 13.15
N HIS A 243 3.90 -24.24 12.28
CA HIS A 243 5.11 -25.00 12.64
C HIS A 243 6.25 -24.11 13.18
N HIS A 244 5.95 -22.86 13.57
CA HIS A 244 6.92 -21.88 14.05
C HIS A 244 6.73 -21.41 15.50
N LEU A 245 5.73 -21.92 16.25
CA LEU A 245 5.51 -21.49 17.64
C LEU A 245 5.76 -22.56 18.70
N GLN A 246 6.19 -23.78 18.34
CA GLN A 246 6.29 -24.89 19.29
C GLN A 246 7.69 -25.28 19.79
N ASN A 247 8.79 -24.63 19.36
CA ASN A 247 10.12 -24.97 19.85
C ASN A 247 10.93 -23.74 20.28
N LYS A 248 10.70 -23.29 21.53
CA LYS A 248 11.71 -22.81 22.51
C LYS A 248 11.03 -22.01 23.63
N ILE A 249 10.51 -22.70 24.65
CA ILE A 249 10.41 -22.13 26.01
C ILE A 249 10.87 -23.22 26.98
N PRO A 250 12.05 -23.10 27.60
CA PRO A 250 12.47 -24.01 28.67
C PRO A 250 11.53 -23.87 29.88
N ARG A 251 11.17 -25.00 30.47
CA ARG A 251 10.09 -25.18 31.45
C ARG A 251 10.39 -24.73 32.89
N GLU A 252 11.39 -23.87 33.13
CA GLU A 252 11.86 -23.58 34.51
C GLU A 252 11.68 -22.16 35.04
N ASN A 253 11.07 -21.22 34.29
CA ASN A 253 10.84 -19.84 34.79
C ASN A 253 9.36 -19.46 34.97
N ALA A 254 8.51 -20.42 35.37
CA ALA A 254 7.06 -20.20 35.54
C ALA A 254 6.64 -19.29 36.71
N LEU A 255 7.56 -18.64 37.42
CA LEU A 255 7.27 -17.77 38.57
C LEU A 255 8.19 -16.55 38.59
N ARG A 256 8.17 -15.71 37.54
CA ARG A 256 8.55 -14.27 37.54
C ARG A 256 8.51 -13.69 36.12
N VAL A 257 7.33 -13.59 35.54
CA VAL A 257 7.10 -12.87 34.29
C VAL A 257 5.72 -12.20 34.41
N GLY A 258 5.67 -11.11 35.17
CA GLY A 258 4.64 -10.10 34.98
C GLY A 258 5.04 -9.31 33.73
N TYR A 259 4.53 -9.70 32.57
CA TYR A 259 4.70 -8.94 31.33
C TYR A 259 3.33 -8.68 30.72
N ASN A 260 2.89 -7.43 30.93
CA ASN A 260 2.13 -6.55 30.04
C ASN A 260 1.16 -7.22 29.06
N LEU A 261 -0.03 -7.49 29.58
CA LEU A 261 -1.26 -7.68 28.80
C LEU A 261 -1.89 -6.34 28.35
N ASP A 262 -1.14 -5.23 28.41
CA ASP A 262 -1.52 -3.93 27.83
C ASP A 262 -1.33 -3.87 26.31
N TYR A 263 -0.58 -4.82 25.74
CA TYR A 263 -0.30 -4.88 24.30
C TYR A 263 -1.53 -5.18 23.42
N PHE A 264 -2.58 -5.81 23.96
CA PHE A 264 -3.74 -6.22 23.13
C PHE A 264 -4.83 -5.14 23.02
N TRP A 265 -4.90 -4.20 23.98
CA TRP A 265 -5.84 -3.07 23.94
C TRP A 265 -5.21 -1.79 23.40
N TRP A 266 -3.89 -1.79 23.21
CA TRP A 266 -3.14 -0.81 22.42
C TRP A 266 -3.21 -1.07 20.91
N SER A 267 -4.04 -2.02 20.43
CA SER A 267 -4.21 -2.33 19.00
C SER A 267 -5.19 -1.39 18.25
N ARG A 268 -5.36 -0.16 18.75
CA ARG A 268 -5.86 0.99 17.96
C ARG A 268 -4.78 2.04 17.68
N LYS A 269 -3.56 1.86 18.22
CA LYS A 269 -2.34 2.41 17.60
C LYS A 269 -1.82 1.32 16.66
N THR A 270 -1.78 1.61 15.37
CA THR A 270 -1.03 0.80 14.41
C THR A 270 0.37 0.55 14.98
N MET A 271 0.81 -0.71 15.08
CA MET A 271 2.19 -0.96 15.50
C MET A 271 3.15 -0.13 14.61
N PRO A 272 4.21 0.46 15.19
CA PRO A 272 5.21 1.18 14.43
C PRO A 272 5.71 0.29 13.28
N ARG A 273 5.94 0.90 12.12
CA ARG A 273 6.40 0.23 10.90
C ARG A 273 7.52 1.08 10.34
N GLU A 274 8.65 1.08 11.03
CA GLU A 274 9.72 2.03 10.75
C GLU A 274 10.47 1.66 9.48
N ILE A 275 10.89 2.68 8.73
CA ILE A 275 11.67 2.53 7.51
C ILE A 275 12.95 3.36 7.65
N ILE A 276 14.10 2.70 7.49
CA ILE A 276 15.40 3.36 7.50
C ILE A 276 15.76 3.77 6.08
N THR A 277 16.06 5.05 5.90
CA THR A 277 16.46 5.60 4.60
C THR A 277 17.98 5.70 4.52
N ILE A 278 18.59 5.05 3.54
CA ILE A 278 20.04 5.11 3.30
C ILE A 278 20.30 5.90 2.03
N GLN A 279 21.13 6.94 2.12
CA GLN A 279 21.47 7.85 1.02
C GLN A 279 22.93 7.66 0.66
N ALA A 280 23.22 7.25 -0.58
CA ALA A 280 24.58 6.93 -1.01
C ALA A 280 25.05 7.82 -2.17
N GLY A 281 26.16 8.53 -1.92
CA GLY A 281 26.87 9.37 -2.88
C GLY A 281 26.13 10.68 -3.22
N GLN A 282 26.77 11.48 -4.07
CA GLN A 282 26.28 12.83 -4.41
C GLN A 282 24.81 12.87 -4.84
N CYS A 283 24.38 11.97 -5.74
CA CYS A 283 23.00 11.98 -6.24
C CYS A 283 22.00 11.57 -5.14
N GLY A 284 22.29 10.47 -4.42
CA GLY A 284 21.43 9.97 -3.34
C GLY A 284 21.22 11.00 -2.23
N ASN A 285 22.30 11.65 -1.78
CA ASN A 285 22.25 12.68 -0.74
C ASN A 285 21.48 13.95 -1.17
N ASN A 286 21.63 14.39 -2.43
CA ASN A 286 20.91 15.56 -2.93
C ASN A 286 19.40 15.30 -3.08
N VAL A 287 19.02 14.14 -3.62
CA VAL A 287 17.60 13.73 -3.71
C VAL A 287 17.02 13.52 -2.32
N GLY A 288 17.75 12.81 -1.47
CA GLY A 288 17.34 12.51 -0.10
C GLY A 288 17.14 13.76 0.76
N SER A 289 18.01 14.76 0.62
CA SER A 289 17.84 16.05 1.28
C SER A 289 16.55 16.75 0.84
N GLN A 290 16.22 16.75 -0.46
CA GLN A 290 14.96 17.31 -0.96
C GLN A 290 13.73 16.50 -0.52
N PHE A 291 13.86 15.18 -0.39
CA PHE A 291 12.80 14.30 0.11
C PHE A 291 12.46 14.60 1.57
N TRP A 292 13.46 14.73 2.45
CA TRP A 292 13.23 15.06 3.85
C TRP A 292 12.64 16.46 4.04
N GLN A 293 13.08 17.44 3.26
CA GLN A 293 12.49 18.78 3.27
C GLN A 293 11.01 18.74 2.93
N GLN A 294 10.63 17.97 1.90
CA GLN A 294 9.25 17.79 1.51
C GLN A 294 8.43 17.09 2.61
N LEU A 295 8.97 16.05 3.25
CA LEU A 295 8.31 15.39 4.37
C LEU A 295 8.13 16.31 5.58
N CYS A 296 9.12 17.12 5.93
CA CYS A 296 8.99 18.10 7.01
C CYS A 296 7.82 19.05 6.75
N LEU A 297 7.70 19.58 5.53
CA LEU A 297 6.57 20.43 5.13
C LEU A 297 5.22 19.70 5.19
N GLU A 298 5.18 18.44 4.75
CA GLU A 298 3.95 17.63 4.76
C GLU A 298 3.49 17.21 6.15
N HIS A 299 4.41 17.09 7.10
CA HIS A 299 4.13 16.69 8.49
C HIS A 299 4.08 17.88 9.46
N GLY A 300 4.31 19.11 8.99
CA GLY A 300 4.30 20.31 9.83
C GLY A 300 5.47 20.33 10.81
N ILE A 301 6.64 19.87 10.37
CA ILE A 301 7.89 19.86 11.14
C ILE A 301 8.76 21.01 10.64
N SER A 302 9.23 21.84 11.56
CA SER A 302 10.09 22.97 11.28
C SER A 302 11.49 22.53 10.79
N GLN A 303 12.27 23.48 10.30
CA GLN A 303 13.65 23.23 9.83
C GLN A 303 14.60 22.79 10.95
N ASP A 304 14.22 23.01 12.21
CA ASP A 304 14.96 22.58 13.39
C ASP A 304 14.50 21.20 13.92
N GLY A 305 13.49 20.60 13.28
CA GLY A 305 12.95 19.29 13.66
C GLY A 305 11.87 19.38 14.73
N ASN A 306 11.40 20.58 15.09
CA ASN A 306 10.32 20.75 16.06
C ASN A 306 8.96 20.74 15.36
N LEU A 307 7.97 20.10 15.98
CA LEU A 307 6.60 20.11 15.50
C LEU A 307 6.00 21.52 15.62
N GLU A 308 5.40 22.01 14.54
CA GLU A 308 4.68 23.28 14.54
C GLU A 308 3.37 23.16 15.33
N GLU A 309 2.95 24.24 16.01
CA GLU A 309 1.76 24.22 16.89
C GLU A 309 0.48 23.76 16.16
N PHE A 310 0.32 24.17 14.89
CA PHE A 310 -0.82 23.81 14.05
C PHE A 310 -0.82 22.34 13.61
N ALA A 311 0.27 21.60 13.82
CA ALA A 311 0.44 20.21 13.36
C ALA A 311 0.27 19.17 14.48
N THR A 312 -0.10 19.61 15.69
CA THR A 312 -0.26 18.77 16.89
C THR A 312 -1.44 17.79 16.79
N GLU A 313 -2.51 18.16 16.08
CA GLU A 313 -3.74 17.36 15.94
C GLU A 313 -3.81 16.58 14.61
N GLY A 314 -2.68 16.42 13.92
CA GLY A 314 -2.61 15.73 12.63
C GLY A 314 -2.90 14.23 12.71
N GLY A 315 -3.77 13.71 11.83
CA GLY A 315 -4.04 12.28 11.66
C GLY A 315 -2.97 11.52 10.86
N ASP A 316 -1.75 12.05 10.77
CA ASP A 316 -0.64 11.52 10.00
C ASP A 316 0.34 10.69 10.87
N ARG A 317 0.92 9.65 10.28
CA ARG A 317 1.89 8.74 10.89
C ARG A 317 3.31 9.23 10.65
N LYS A 318 3.84 9.96 11.64
CA LYS A 318 5.22 10.47 11.64
C LYS A 318 6.24 9.39 12.00
N ASP A 319 5.83 8.40 12.79
CA ASP A 319 6.64 7.29 13.34
C ASP A 319 7.33 6.41 12.28
N VAL A 320 6.76 6.33 11.08
CA VAL A 320 7.29 5.52 9.97
C VAL A 320 8.68 6.00 9.54
N PHE A 321 8.85 7.32 9.37
CA PHE A 321 10.07 7.91 8.83
C PHE A 321 10.87 8.73 9.85
N PHE A 322 10.22 9.18 10.93
CA PHE A 322 10.85 9.98 11.96
C PHE A 322 10.93 9.20 13.27
N TYR A 323 12.08 9.30 13.92
CA TYR A 323 12.27 9.00 15.33
C TYR A 323 11.84 10.22 16.16
N GLN A 324 11.05 10.00 17.19
CA GLN A 324 10.66 11.04 18.13
C GLN A 324 11.63 11.05 19.31
N SER A 325 12.47 12.09 19.42
CA SER A 325 13.44 12.18 20.53
C SER A 325 12.82 12.74 21.81
N ASP A 326 11.92 13.71 21.66
CA ASP A 326 11.18 14.38 22.73
C ASP A 326 9.74 14.63 22.25
N ASP A 327 8.86 15.14 23.13
CA ASP A 327 7.45 15.38 22.81
C ASP A 327 7.22 16.19 21.52
N THR A 328 8.15 17.09 21.17
CA THR A 328 8.04 17.97 20.00
C THR A 328 9.09 17.73 18.93
N ARG A 329 10.15 16.95 19.20
CA ARG A 329 11.31 16.85 18.31
C ARG A 329 11.32 15.55 17.50
N TYR A 330 11.36 15.71 16.18
CA TYR A 330 11.35 14.62 15.19
C TYR A 330 12.66 14.62 14.39
N ILE A 331 13.32 13.47 14.38
CA ILE A 331 14.61 13.24 13.73
C ILE A 331 14.39 12.22 12.60
N PRO A 332 14.80 12.50 11.34
CA PRO A 332 14.72 11.52 10.27
C PRO A 332 15.49 10.24 10.57
N ARG A 333 14.88 9.08 10.29
CA ARG A 333 15.56 7.76 10.26
C ARG A 333 16.38 7.65 8.97
N ALA A 334 17.39 8.51 8.85
CA ALA A 334 18.21 8.68 7.65
C ALA A 334 19.69 8.45 7.95
N ILE A 335 20.35 7.66 7.12
CA ILE A 335 21.80 7.44 7.12
C ILE A 335 22.37 8.03 5.82
N LEU A 336 23.32 8.95 5.95
CA LEU A 336 23.91 9.68 4.84
C LEU A 336 25.35 9.23 4.64
N LEU A 337 25.63 8.62 3.49
CA LEU A 337 26.90 8.02 3.15
C LEU A 337 27.49 8.74 1.94
N ASP A 338 28.69 9.29 2.09
CA ASP A 338 29.47 9.74 0.95
C ASP A 338 30.96 9.54 1.18
N LEU A 339 31.66 9.13 0.13
CA LEU A 339 33.12 9.05 0.13
C LEU A 339 33.74 10.43 -0.11
N GLU A 340 32.95 11.40 -0.57
CA GLU A 340 33.37 12.77 -0.78
C GLU A 340 32.64 13.74 0.17
N PRO A 341 33.35 14.68 0.82
CA PRO A 341 32.76 15.54 1.85
C PRO A 341 31.84 16.63 1.30
N ARG A 342 31.89 16.94 0.00
CA ARG A 342 31.28 18.15 -0.58
C ARG A 342 29.79 18.27 -0.30
N VAL A 343 29.03 17.20 -0.55
CA VAL A 343 27.56 17.23 -0.44
C VAL A 343 27.14 17.16 1.02
N LEU A 344 27.77 16.30 1.81
CA LEU A 344 27.47 16.17 3.24
C LEU A 344 27.78 17.47 4.00
N ASN A 345 28.90 18.13 3.71
CA ASN A 345 29.20 19.46 4.27
C ASN A 345 28.17 20.52 3.88
N SER A 346 27.62 20.44 2.66
CA SER A 346 26.54 21.34 2.23
C SER A 346 25.24 21.08 2.98
N ILE A 347 24.95 19.83 3.35
CA ILE A 347 23.77 19.48 4.15
C ILE A 347 23.98 19.94 5.59
N GLN A 348 25.16 19.74 6.17
CA GLN A 348 25.53 20.15 7.53
C GLN A 348 25.60 21.68 7.71
N SER A 349 25.80 22.44 6.63
CA SER A 349 25.74 23.90 6.63
C SER A 349 24.40 24.47 6.15
N GLY A 350 23.50 23.60 5.69
CA GLY A 350 22.20 23.97 5.14
C GLY A 350 21.17 24.36 6.21
N PRO A 351 19.97 24.82 5.78
CA PRO A 351 18.91 25.24 6.69
C PRO A 351 18.38 24.09 7.56
N TYR A 352 18.29 22.88 7.00
CA TYR A 352 17.80 21.69 7.71
C TYR A 352 18.92 20.90 8.43
N LYS A 353 20.06 21.52 8.75
CA LYS A 353 21.19 20.81 9.38
C LYS A 353 20.83 20.19 10.74
N ASN A 354 19.90 20.80 11.48
CA ASN A 354 19.57 20.44 12.86
C ASN A 354 18.59 19.26 12.96
N ILE A 355 17.97 18.84 11.85
CA ILE A 355 17.01 17.72 11.86
C ILE A 355 17.72 16.36 11.90
N TYR A 356 18.87 16.24 11.24
CA TYR A 356 19.57 14.97 11.09
C TYR A 356 20.34 14.60 12.35
N ASN A 357 20.39 13.31 12.67
CA ASN A 357 21.28 12.80 13.71
C ASN A 357 22.74 12.93 13.22
N PRO A 358 23.63 13.65 13.94
CA PRO A 358 25.05 13.76 13.57
C PRO A 358 25.77 12.41 13.49
N GLU A 359 25.33 11.42 14.26
CA GLU A 359 25.90 10.06 14.25
C GLU A 359 25.52 9.24 13.01
N ASN A 360 24.65 9.76 12.15
CA ASN A 360 24.21 9.10 10.92
C ASN A 360 24.92 9.64 9.67
N PHE A 361 25.97 10.46 9.84
CA PHE A 361 26.80 10.95 8.75
C PHE A 361 28.08 10.15 8.66
N PHE A 362 28.28 9.50 7.51
CA PHE A 362 29.56 8.91 7.15
C PHE A 362 30.19 9.67 6.01
N ILE A 363 31.34 10.27 6.30
CA ILE A 363 32.19 10.95 5.33
C ILE A 363 33.49 10.15 5.22
N GLY A 364 33.79 9.67 4.02
CA GLY A 364 35.06 8.97 3.74
C GLY A 364 36.28 9.81 4.15
N GLN A 365 37.30 9.15 4.70
CA GLN A 365 38.54 9.83 5.12
C GLN A 365 39.24 10.48 3.92
N GLN A 366 39.95 11.60 4.16
CA GLN A 366 40.59 12.41 3.12
C GLN A 366 41.44 11.55 2.16
N GLY A 367 41.01 11.45 0.89
CA GLY A 367 41.73 10.76 -0.19
C GLY A 367 41.02 9.53 -0.78
N ILE A 368 39.97 9.00 -0.15
CA ILE A 368 39.23 7.82 -0.61
C ILE A 368 38.01 8.24 -1.43
N GLY A 369 38.20 8.98 -2.52
CA GLY A 369 37.12 9.30 -3.46
C GLY A 369 36.91 8.17 -4.47
N ALA A 370 35.66 7.83 -4.81
CA ALA A 370 35.40 6.80 -5.83
C ALA A 370 35.68 7.28 -7.27
N GLY A 371 35.77 8.59 -7.52
CA GLY A 371 36.23 9.13 -8.81
C GLY A 371 35.44 8.66 -10.05
N ASN A 372 34.13 8.45 -9.93
CA ASN A 372 33.27 7.85 -10.96
C ASN A 372 33.66 6.42 -11.40
N ASN A 373 34.40 5.68 -10.56
CA ASN A 373 34.75 4.28 -10.77
C ASN A 373 33.97 3.40 -9.79
N TRP A 374 33.13 2.50 -10.30
CA TRP A 374 32.39 1.53 -9.49
C TRP A 374 33.32 0.63 -8.67
N GLY A 375 34.44 0.17 -9.24
CA GLY A 375 35.38 -0.73 -8.55
C GLY A 375 36.03 -0.07 -7.33
N ALA A 376 36.40 1.20 -7.46
CA ALA A 376 36.95 1.98 -6.34
C ALA A 376 35.91 2.18 -5.23
N GLY A 377 34.65 2.48 -5.61
CA GLY A 377 33.56 2.60 -4.65
C GLY A 377 33.26 1.27 -3.93
N TYR A 378 33.31 0.15 -4.66
CA TYR A 378 33.08 -1.18 -4.10
C TYR A 378 34.21 -1.60 -3.14
N ALA A 379 35.47 -1.39 -3.54
CA ALA A 379 36.64 -1.67 -2.70
C ALA A 379 36.66 -0.78 -1.45
N ALA A 380 36.27 0.50 -1.57
CA ALA A 380 36.10 1.38 -0.42
C ALA A 380 35.02 0.85 0.55
N GLY A 381 33.95 0.23 0.02
CA GLY A 381 32.90 -0.42 0.81
C GLY A 381 33.42 -1.48 1.78
N GLU A 382 34.39 -2.28 1.35
CA GLU A 382 35.01 -3.30 2.20
C GLU A 382 35.77 -2.68 3.38
N VAL A 383 36.48 -1.58 3.14
CA VAL A 383 37.24 -0.87 4.18
C VAL A 383 36.33 -0.20 5.20
N VAL A 384 35.21 0.37 4.75
CA VAL A 384 34.32 1.19 5.58
C VAL A 384 33.12 0.40 6.13
N GLN A 385 33.05 -0.90 5.86
CA GLN A 385 31.90 -1.73 6.17
C GLN A 385 31.54 -1.69 7.66
N GLU A 386 32.52 -1.81 8.55
CA GLU A 386 32.27 -1.86 10.00
C GLU A 386 31.57 -0.56 10.46
N GLU A 387 32.13 0.60 10.15
CA GLU A 387 31.56 1.90 10.51
C GLU A 387 30.15 2.11 9.92
N VAL A 388 29.96 1.72 8.65
CA VAL A 388 28.66 1.88 7.98
C VAL A 388 27.59 0.97 8.59
N PHE A 389 27.92 -0.28 8.84
CA PHE A 389 26.97 -1.23 9.40
C PHE A 389 26.67 -0.98 10.87
N ASP A 390 27.64 -0.51 11.66
CA ASP A 390 27.39 -0.10 13.05
C ASP A 390 26.30 0.99 13.14
N MET A 391 26.28 1.95 12.20
CA MET A 391 25.19 2.93 12.12
C MET A 391 23.86 2.30 11.70
N ILE A 392 23.87 1.39 10.72
CA ILE A 392 22.65 0.70 10.25
C ILE A 392 22.06 -0.16 11.36
N ASP A 393 22.88 -0.91 12.08
CA ASP A 393 22.45 -1.75 13.20
C ASP A 393 21.91 -0.88 14.34
N ARG A 394 22.58 0.23 14.68
CA ARG A 394 22.09 1.14 15.73
C ARG A 394 20.69 1.68 15.40
N GLU A 395 20.44 2.08 14.16
CA GLU A 395 19.11 2.55 13.74
C GLU A 395 18.08 1.40 13.67
N ALA A 396 18.50 0.20 13.27
CA ALA A 396 17.65 -0.99 13.22
C ALA A 396 17.25 -1.46 14.63
N ASP A 397 18.18 -1.50 15.57
CA ASP A 397 17.96 -1.85 16.97
C ASP A 397 17.14 -0.77 17.70
N GLY A 398 17.23 0.49 17.25
CA GLY A 398 16.39 1.61 17.71
C GLY A 398 14.99 1.66 17.07
N SER A 399 14.57 0.63 16.35
CA SER A 399 13.24 0.51 15.74
C SER A 399 12.43 -0.58 16.45
N ASP A 400 11.18 -0.29 16.82
CA ASP A 400 10.32 -1.25 17.52
C ASP A 400 9.92 -2.40 16.58
N SER A 401 9.63 -2.09 15.32
CA SER A 401 9.26 -3.06 14.29
C SER A 401 9.69 -2.58 12.90
N LEU A 402 10.99 -2.61 12.66
CA LEU A 402 11.61 -2.29 11.37
C LEU A 402 10.92 -3.06 10.22
N GLU A 403 10.33 -2.34 9.28
CA GLU A 403 9.69 -2.91 8.10
C GLU A 403 10.70 -3.19 6.99
N GLY A 404 11.61 -2.24 6.75
CA GLY A 404 12.60 -2.37 5.70
C GLY A 404 13.46 -1.13 5.51
N PHE A 405 14.16 -1.11 4.39
CA PHE A 405 15.12 -0.08 4.02
C PHE A 405 14.72 0.58 2.70
N MET A 406 14.86 1.92 2.67
CA MET A 406 14.75 2.72 1.45
C MET A 406 16.15 3.20 1.03
N PHE A 407 16.65 2.69 -0.09
CA PHE A 407 17.99 3.00 -0.57
C PHE A 407 17.96 4.03 -1.71
N LEU A 408 18.50 5.23 -1.50
CA LEU A 408 18.61 6.29 -2.51
C LEU A 408 20.02 6.37 -3.07
N HIS A 409 20.16 6.17 -4.38
CA HIS A 409 21.46 6.21 -5.03
C HIS A 409 21.36 6.47 -6.54
N SER A 410 22.50 6.73 -7.17
CA SER A 410 22.64 6.68 -8.63
C SER A 410 23.43 5.46 -9.06
N ILE A 411 23.00 4.83 -10.16
CA ILE A 411 23.68 3.66 -10.73
C ILE A 411 24.89 4.03 -11.61
N ALA A 412 25.13 5.32 -11.86
CA ALA A 412 26.17 5.77 -12.79
C ALA A 412 27.41 6.39 -12.12
N GLY A 413 27.27 6.89 -10.89
CA GLY A 413 28.38 7.50 -10.15
C GLY A 413 29.39 6.48 -9.61
N GLY A 414 30.43 6.90 -8.90
CA GLY A 414 31.37 5.98 -8.23
C GLY A 414 30.82 5.47 -6.90
N THR A 415 30.52 6.38 -5.97
CA THR A 415 30.03 6.04 -4.63
C THR A 415 28.65 5.39 -4.66
N GLY A 416 27.65 6.06 -5.25
CA GLY A 416 26.27 5.55 -5.27
C GLY A 416 26.12 4.21 -5.99
N SER A 417 26.97 3.92 -6.99
CA SER A 417 26.92 2.65 -7.71
C SER A 417 27.79 1.59 -7.04
N GLY A 418 29.08 1.87 -6.79
CA GLY A 418 30.06 0.94 -6.24
C GLY A 418 29.83 0.62 -4.77
N LEU A 419 29.96 1.64 -3.90
CA LEU A 419 29.67 1.50 -2.46
C LEU A 419 28.21 1.05 -2.26
N GLY A 420 27.29 1.59 -3.05
CA GLY A 420 25.89 1.17 -2.98
C GLY A 420 25.67 -0.29 -3.33
N SER A 421 26.37 -0.83 -4.33
CA SER A 421 26.31 -2.26 -4.68
C SER A 421 26.83 -3.14 -3.54
N PHE A 422 27.96 -2.75 -2.93
CA PHE A 422 28.52 -3.46 -1.79
C PHE A 422 27.56 -3.49 -0.60
N ILE A 423 26.97 -2.34 -0.25
CA ILE A 423 26.02 -2.25 0.86
C ILE A 423 24.77 -3.09 0.58
N LEU A 424 24.23 -3.06 -0.64
CA LEU A 424 23.05 -3.86 -1.00
C LEU A 424 23.29 -5.37 -0.82
N GLU A 425 24.45 -5.89 -1.24
CA GLU A 425 24.81 -7.29 -1.02
C GLU A 425 24.83 -7.65 0.47
N ARG A 426 25.58 -6.87 1.25
CA ARG A 426 25.76 -7.14 2.69
C ARG A 426 24.47 -6.93 3.49
N MET A 427 23.61 -6.00 3.08
CA MET A 427 22.30 -5.80 3.70
C MET A 427 21.37 -6.97 3.46
N ASN A 428 21.35 -7.51 2.24
CA ASN A 428 20.53 -8.68 1.91
C ASN A 428 20.95 -9.92 2.74
N ASP A 429 22.26 -10.07 3.00
CA ASP A 429 22.78 -11.16 3.84
C ASP A 429 22.50 -10.92 5.34
N ARG A 430 22.63 -9.68 5.81
CA ARG A 430 22.49 -9.31 7.24
C ARG A 430 21.02 -9.20 7.68
N PHE A 431 20.15 -8.71 6.80
CA PHE A 431 18.72 -8.48 7.08
C PHE A 431 17.81 -9.23 6.08
N PRO A 432 17.91 -10.57 5.94
CA PRO A 432 17.23 -11.34 4.89
C PRO A 432 15.70 -11.39 5.03
N LYS A 433 15.15 -10.88 6.13
CA LYS A 433 13.70 -10.82 6.40
C LYS A 433 13.12 -9.42 6.22
N LYS A 434 13.95 -8.42 5.89
CA LYS A 434 13.56 -7.02 5.77
C LYS A 434 13.54 -6.65 4.30
N LEU A 435 12.56 -5.83 3.93
CA LEU A 435 12.41 -5.41 2.54
C LEU A 435 13.48 -4.37 2.18
N ILE A 436 14.02 -4.47 0.97
CA ILE A 436 14.94 -3.49 0.39
C ILE A 436 14.27 -2.88 -0.84
N GLN A 437 13.78 -1.65 -0.69
CA GLN A 437 13.28 -0.85 -1.81
C GLN A 437 14.31 0.21 -2.20
N THR A 438 14.68 0.27 -3.48
CA THR A 438 15.61 1.29 -3.97
C THR A 438 14.89 2.35 -4.80
N TYR A 439 15.36 3.59 -4.69
CA TYR A 439 15.08 4.68 -5.62
C TYR A 439 16.36 4.94 -6.40
N SER A 440 16.46 4.29 -7.55
CA SER A 440 17.68 4.23 -8.34
C SER A 440 17.61 5.23 -9.48
N VAL A 441 18.52 6.21 -9.47
CA VAL A 441 18.62 7.24 -10.51
C VAL A 441 19.50 6.73 -11.65
N PHE A 442 18.87 6.52 -12.80
CA PHE A 442 19.48 6.10 -14.05
C PHE A 442 20.07 7.31 -14.79
N PRO A 443 21.27 7.15 -15.39
CA PRO A 443 21.89 8.22 -16.14
C PRO A 443 21.07 8.52 -17.40
N ASP A 444 21.21 9.74 -17.90
CA ASP A 444 20.74 10.04 -19.24
C ASP A 444 21.54 9.23 -20.26
N THR A 445 20.85 8.33 -20.95
CA THR A 445 21.43 7.45 -21.96
C THR A 445 21.65 8.15 -23.31
N GLN A 446 21.15 9.37 -23.51
CA GLN A 446 21.29 10.13 -24.75
C GLN A 446 22.41 11.19 -24.66
N SER A 447 22.57 11.80 -23.48
CA SER A 447 23.57 12.86 -23.20
C SER A 447 24.29 12.57 -21.87
N ALA A 448 25.23 11.63 -21.87
CA ALA A 448 26.06 11.34 -20.69
C ALA A 448 27.40 12.08 -20.77
N ASP A 449 27.67 12.98 -19.81
CA ASP A 449 28.95 13.69 -19.68
C ASP A 449 30.11 12.75 -19.29
N VAL A 450 29.81 11.66 -18.58
CA VAL A 450 30.80 10.70 -18.07
C VAL A 450 30.80 9.43 -18.93
N VAL A 451 31.92 9.18 -19.59
CA VAL A 451 32.08 8.09 -20.57
C VAL A 451 32.03 6.68 -19.97
N VAL A 452 32.33 6.52 -18.68
CA VAL A 452 32.36 5.23 -17.99
C VAL A 452 31.00 4.81 -17.38
N ASN A 453 29.98 5.66 -17.47
CA ASN A 453 28.64 5.39 -16.93
C ASN A 453 28.09 4.01 -17.30
N PRO A 454 28.22 3.50 -18.55
CA PRO A 454 27.69 2.18 -18.90
C PRO A 454 28.33 1.03 -18.12
N TYR A 455 29.62 1.14 -17.75
CA TYR A 455 30.30 0.14 -16.92
C TYR A 455 29.72 0.12 -15.50
N ASN A 456 29.64 1.29 -14.86
CA ASN A 456 29.09 1.45 -13.52
C ASN A 456 27.62 1.00 -13.45
N SER A 457 26.82 1.41 -14.42
CA SER A 457 25.40 1.07 -14.49
C SER A 457 25.17 -0.43 -14.68
N LEU A 458 25.98 -1.11 -15.49
CA LEU A 458 25.84 -2.56 -15.68
C LEU A 458 26.14 -3.33 -14.38
N LEU A 459 27.22 -2.98 -13.69
CA LEU A 459 27.63 -3.63 -12.45
C LEU A 459 26.60 -3.40 -11.33
N ALA A 460 26.12 -2.16 -11.18
CA ALA A 460 25.06 -1.84 -10.22
C ALA A 460 23.73 -2.54 -10.56
N MET A 461 23.37 -2.63 -11.85
CA MET A 461 22.17 -3.34 -12.29
C MET A 461 22.17 -4.82 -11.90
N ARG A 462 23.32 -5.51 -11.95
CA ARG A 462 23.42 -6.90 -11.47
C ARG A 462 22.99 -7.00 -10.01
N ARG A 463 23.51 -6.13 -9.14
CA ARG A 463 23.20 -6.17 -7.70
C ARG A 463 21.78 -5.73 -7.40
N LEU A 464 21.26 -4.72 -8.11
CA LEU A 464 19.84 -4.37 -8.03
C LEU A 464 18.93 -5.56 -8.38
N THR A 465 19.30 -6.34 -9.41
CA THR A 465 18.51 -7.51 -9.83
C THR A 465 18.54 -8.67 -8.83
N GLN A 466 19.61 -8.79 -8.03
CA GLN A 466 19.84 -9.95 -7.16
C GLN A 466 19.56 -9.66 -5.68
N ASN A 467 19.69 -8.41 -5.24
CA ASN A 467 19.74 -8.04 -3.82
C ASN A 467 18.67 -7.01 -3.40
N ALA A 468 17.80 -6.56 -4.31
CA ALA A 468 16.69 -5.66 -3.99
C ALA A 468 15.34 -6.35 -4.24
N ASP A 469 14.35 -6.07 -3.37
CA ASP A 469 12.99 -6.58 -3.52
C ASP A 469 12.16 -5.73 -4.50
N SER A 470 12.47 -4.44 -4.61
CA SER A 470 11.76 -3.48 -5.47
C SER A 470 12.69 -2.35 -5.89
N VAL A 471 12.74 -2.05 -7.20
CA VAL A 471 13.56 -0.95 -7.74
C VAL A 471 12.64 0.07 -8.42
N VAL A 472 12.52 1.25 -7.84
CA VAL A 472 11.82 2.38 -8.46
C VAL A 472 12.79 3.09 -9.40
N VAL A 473 12.52 2.99 -10.70
CA VAL A 473 13.39 3.51 -11.76
C VAL A 473 13.13 5.01 -11.97
N LEU A 474 14.17 5.82 -11.81
CA LEU A 474 14.13 7.27 -12.03
C LEU A 474 15.12 7.63 -13.15
N ASP A 475 14.64 7.95 -14.35
CA ASP A 475 15.52 8.23 -15.50
C ASP A 475 15.76 9.73 -15.67
N ASN A 476 17.01 10.17 -15.48
CA ASN A 476 17.39 11.57 -15.64
C ASN A 476 17.05 12.13 -17.03
N GLY A 477 17.15 11.35 -18.10
CA GLY A 477 16.77 11.81 -19.43
C GLY A 477 15.28 12.14 -19.54
N ALA A 478 14.42 11.30 -18.94
CA ALA A 478 12.99 11.54 -18.90
C ALA A 478 12.60 12.67 -17.94
N LEU A 479 13.24 12.74 -16.76
CA LEU A 479 13.03 13.79 -15.77
C LEU A 479 13.40 15.17 -16.35
N SER A 480 14.57 15.30 -16.95
CA SER A 480 15.02 16.53 -17.60
C SER A 480 14.07 16.96 -18.72
N ARG A 481 13.62 16.02 -19.56
CA ARG A 481 12.61 16.32 -20.60
C ARG A 481 11.29 16.82 -20.00
N ILE A 482 10.79 16.18 -18.94
CA ILE A 482 9.55 16.61 -18.27
C ILE A 482 9.72 18.03 -17.71
N VAL A 483 10.83 18.32 -17.03
CA VAL A 483 11.10 19.64 -16.46
C VAL A 483 11.23 20.70 -17.57
N ALA A 484 11.97 20.40 -18.65
CA ALA A 484 12.13 21.29 -19.80
C ALA A 484 10.78 21.61 -20.47
N ASP A 485 9.97 20.58 -20.77
CA ASP A 485 8.66 20.72 -21.40
C ASP A 485 7.66 21.49 -20.53
N ARG A 486 7.74 21.34 -19.20
CA ARG A 486 6.77 21.89 -18.24
C ARG A 486 7.12 23.28 -17.74
N LEU A 487 8.39 23.51 -17.39
CA LEU A 487 8.87 24.82 -16.92
C LEU A 487 9.27 25.74 -18.07
N HIS A 488 9.21 25.26 -19.32
CA HIS A 488 9.63 26.00 -20.51
C HIS A 488 11.08 26.50 -20.41
N VAL A 489 11.95 25.66 -19.83
CA VAL A 489 13.39 25.90 -19.72
C VAL A 489 14.14 25.05 -20.75
N GLN A 490 15.21 25.59 -21.34
CA GLN A 490 16.03 24.83 -22.31
C GLN A 490 16.92 23.79 -21.63
N GLU A 491 17.53 24.15 -20.50
CA GLU A 491 18.40 23.27 -19.72
C GLU A 491 17.93 23.23 -18.27
N PRO A 492 17.31 22.12 -17.82
CA PRO A 492 16.85 21.97 -16.45
C PRO A 492 18.03 21.73 -15.50
N SER A 493 18.01 22.36 -14.33
CA SER A 493 19.04 22.12 -13.30
C SER A 493 18.78 20.84 -12.51
N PHE A 494 19.83 20.24 -11.95
CA PHE A 494 19.67 19.08 -11.06
C PHE A 494 18.78 19.36 -9.84
N GLN A 495 18.74 20.61 -9.37
CA GLN A 495 17.83 20.99 -8.28
C GLN A 495 16.36 20.84 -8.71
N GLN A 496 16.02 21.27 -9.93
CA GLN A 496 14.65 21.15 -10.47
C GLN A 496 14.27 19.69 -10.71
N THR A 497 15.19 18.87 -11.22
CA THR A 497 14.93 17.42 -11.38
C THR A 497 14.79 16.74 -10.03
N ASN A 498 15.57 17.12 -9.01
CA ASN A 498 15.49 16.54 -7.68
C ASN A 498 14.19 16.92 -6.95
N GLN A 499 13.64 18.11 -7.17
CA GLN A 499 12.31 18.48 -6.68
C GLN A 499 11.22 17.55 -7.24
N LEU A 500 11.31 17.24 -8.53
CA LEU A 500 10.41 16.31 -9.20
C LEU A 500 10.53 14.89 -8.61
N VAL A 501 11.75 14.41 -8.38
CA VAL A 501 11.99 13.11 -7.74
C VAL A 501 11.46 13.10 -6.31
N SER A 502 11.75 14.13 -5.51
CA SER A 502 11.23 14.26 -4.14
C SER A 502 9.70 14.18 -4.09
N THR A 503 9.02 14.86 -5.02
CA THR A 503 7.55 14.81 -5.14
C THR A 503 7.06 13.38 -5.39
N VAL A 504 7.73 12.63 -6.26
CA VAL A 504 7.39 11.23 -6.57
C VAL A 504 7.61 10.33 -5.36
N MET A 505 8.74 10.49 -4.67
CA MET A 505 9.07 9.72 -3.48
C MET A 505 8.10 10.00 -2.33
N SER A 506 7.72 11.26 -2.15
CA SER A 506 6.67 11.62 -1.19
C SER A 506 5.34 10.98 -1.58
N ALA A 507 4.96 11.05 -2.86
CA ALA A 507 3.71 10.48 -3.34
C ALA A 507 3.66 8.94 -3.24
N SER A 508 4.77 8.24 -3.49
CA SER A 508 4.84 6.77 -3.38
C SER A 508 4.76 6.28 -1.95
N THR A 509 5.22 7.09 -0.99
CA THR A 509 5.21 6.79 0.45
C THR A 509 3.97 7.35 1.17
N THR A 510 3.04 8.00 0.45
CA THR A 510 1.88 8.66 1.07
C THR A 510 0.99 7.66 1.80
N THR A 511 0.79 6.45 1.28
CA THR A 511 -0.06 5.42 1.92
C THR A 511 0.54 4.88 3.21
N LEU A 512 1.86 5.02 3.40
CA LEU A 512 2.57 4.64 4.63
C LEU A 512 2.42 5.73 5.70
N ARG A 513 2.45 7.00 5.27
CA ARG A 513 2.46 8.19 6.13
C ARG A 513 1.07 8.70 6.50
N TYR A 514 0.09 8.47 5.64
CA TYR A 514 -1.31 8.82 5.89
C TYR A 514 -2.12 7.54 5.85
N PRO A 515 -2.64 7.07 7.01
CA PRO A 515 -3.33 5.80 7.08
C PRO A 515 -4.58 5.84 6.19
N GLY A 516 -4.65 4.89 5.25
CA GLY A 516 -5.78 4.67 4.36
C GLY A 516 -6.45 3.31 4.62
N TYR A 517 -7.37 2.92 3.73
CA TYR A 517 -8.05 1.63 3.83
C TYR A 517 -7.21 0.46 3.27
N MET A 518 -6.27 0.72 2.35
CA MET A 518 -5.47 -0.31 1.67
C MET A 518 -4.01 0.15 1.52
N HIS A 519 -3.07 -0.81 1.46
CA HIS A 519 -1.63 -0.57 1.25
C HIS A 519 -0.96 0.36 2.28
N ASN A 520 -1.27 0.13 3.57
CA ASN A 520 -0.69 0.88 4.70
C ASN A 520 0.71 0.40 5.09
N ASP A 521 1.26 -0.57 4.35
CA ASP A 521 2.57 -1.15 4.60
C ASP A 521 3.31 -1.39 3.27
N LEU A 522 4.65 -1.39 3.33
CA LEU A 522 5.52 -1.55 2.17
C LEU A 522 5.38 -2.96 1.57
N VAL A 523 5.19 -3.97 2.42
CA VAL A 523 4.93 -5.36 2.00
C VAL A 523 3.71 -5.43 1.07
N GLY A 524 2.59 -4.83 1.46
CA GLY A 524 1.36 -4.83 0.68
C GLY A 524 1.49 -4.06 -0.64
N ILE A 525 2.29 -2.98 -0.68
CA ILE A 525 2.59 -2.26 -1.93
C ILE A 525 3.40 -3.16 -2.87
N ILE A 526 4.50 -3.75 -2.40
CA ILE A 526 5.41 -4.56 -3.22
C ILE A 526 4.70 -5.82 -3.73
N ALA A 527 3.99 -6.55 -2.87
CA ALA A 527 3.28 -7.78 -3.23
C ALA A 527 2.23 -7.55 -4.32
N SER A 528 1.62 -6.36 -4.37
CA SER A 528 0.65 -6.02 -5.40
C SER A 528 1.25 -5.67 -6.77
N LEU A 529 2.48 -5.15 -6.76
CA LEU A 529 3.15 -4.63 -7.94
C LEU A 529 4.08 -5.67 -8.59
N ILE A 530 4.61 -6.62 -7.82
CA ILE A 530 5.68 -7.51 -8.26
C ILE A 530 5.16 -8.96 -8.23
N PRO A 531 4.52 -9.45 -9.32
CA PRO A 531 3.99 -10.81 -9.38
C PRO A 531 5.05 -11.89 -9.60
N THR A 532 6.26 -11.48 -10.00
CA THR A 532 7.43 -12.34 -10.19
C THR A 532 8.67 -11.67 -9.60
N PRO A 533 9.43 -12.33 -8.70
CA PRO A 533 10.51 -11.68 -7.94
C PRO A 533 11.60 -11.05 -8.80
N ARG A 534 11.93 -11.63 -9.97
CA ARG A 534 12.97 -11.08 -10.86
C ARG A 534 12.52 -9.81 -11.59
N SER A 535 11.24 -9.64 -11.84
CA SER A 535 10.69 -8.50 -12.60
C SER A 535 10.21 -7.41 -11.65
N HIS A 536 11.11 -6.88 -10.81
CA HIS A 536 10.78 -5.93 -9.74
C HIS A 536 11.11 -4.46 -10.04
N PHE A 537 11.38 -4.11 -11.32
CA PHE A 537 11.65 -2.74 -11.74
C PHE A 537 10.36 -2.00 -12.06
N LEU A 538 10.07 -0.96 -11.28
CA LEU A 538 8.85 -0.17 -11.34
C LEU A 538 9.10 1.14 -12.08
N ILE A 539 8.20 1.46 -13.02
CA ILE A 539 8.15 2.72 -13.75
C ILE A 539 7.18 3.66 -13.05
N THR A 540 7.58 4.92 -12.91
CA THR A 540 6.76 5.96 -12.30
C THR A 540 6.14 6.89 -13.34
N SER A 541 4.95 7.41 -13.04
CA SER A 541 4.32 8.51 -13.76
C SER A 541 3.53 9.37 -12.80
N TYR A 542 3.52 10.68 -12.99
CA TYR A 542 2.84 11.59 -12.06
C TYR A 542 2.05 12.65 -12.81
N THR A 543 1.01 13.19 -12.18
CA THR A 543 0.21 14.31 -12.71
C THR A 543 -0.59 14.97 -11.58
N PRO A 544 -0.84 16.29 -11.63
CA PRO A 544 -0.30 17.26 -12.58
C PRO A 544 1.16 17.60 -12.28
N PHE A 545 1.91 17.97 -13.32
CA PHE A 545 3.17 18.70 -13.16
C PHE A 545 2.86 20.18 -13.40
N THR A 546 2.86 20.98 -12.35
CA THR A 546 2.81 22.44 -12.43
C THR A 546 4.03 22.99 -11.74
N GLY A 547 4.74 23.91 -12.40
CA GLY A 547 5.65 24.80 -11.71
C GLY A 547 4.86 25.92 -11.05
N ASP A 548 5.37 26.45 -9.95
CA ASP A 548 4.73 27.51 -9.14
C ASP A 548 4.31 28.74 -9.98
N ASN A 549 4.98 28.98 -11.12
CA ASN A 549 4.72 30.11 -12.02
C ASN A 549 3.58 29.89 -13.03
N VAL A 550 3.10 28.66 -13.25
CA VAL A 550 2.04 28.36 -14.26
C VAL A 550 0.63 28.43 -13.65
N ASP A 551 0.55 28.54 -12.33
CA ASP A 551 -0.69 28.48 -11.56
C ASP A 551 -1.58 29.73 -11.69
N GLN A 552 -1.06 30.86 -12.20
CA GLN A 552 -1.89 32.06 -12.41
C GLN A 552 -2.82 31.98 -13.64
N ALA A 553 -2.61 31.05 -14.58
CA ALA A 553 -3.29 31.07 -15.88
C ALA A 553 -4.29 29.91 -16.13
N LYS A 554 -4.40 28.88 -15.27
CA LYS A 554 -5.20 27.66 -15.53
C LYS A 554 -6.17 27.25 -14.42
N THR A 555 -6.57 28.18 -13.57
CA THR A 555 -7.46 27.99 -12.41
C THR A 555 -8.92 27.55 -12.69
N VAL A 556 -9.28 27.09 -13.90
CA VAL A 556 -10.71 26.85 -14.27
C VAL A 556 -11.05 25.43 -14.74
N ARG A 557 -10.10 24.49 -14.89
CA ARG A 557 -10.48 23.09 -15.19
C ARG A 557 -10.47 22.23 -13.92
N LYS A 558 -11.66 21.95 -13.38
CA LYS A 558 -11.88 20.84 -12.41
C LYS A 558 -11.29 19.56 -13.01
N THR A 559 -10.10 19.18 -12.55
CA THR A 559 -9.44 17.95 -13.00
C THR A 559 -10.12 16.79 -12.28
N THR A 560 -10.77 15.91 -13.04
CA THR A 560 -11.48 14.75 -12.49
C THR A 560 -10.52 13.59 -12.23
N VAL A 561 -10.90 12.65 -11.37
CA VAL A 561 -10.16 11.39 -11.14
C VAL A 561 -9.89 10.65 -12.46
N LEU A 562 -10.91 10.60 -13.33
CA LEU A 562 -10.77 10.00 -14.66
C LEU A 562 -9.70 10.69 -15.52
N ASP A 563 -9.60 12.02 -15.45
CA ASP A 563 -8.58 12.75 -16.20
C ASP A 563 -7.19 12.50 -15.64
N VAL A 564 -7.05 12.38 -14.32
CA VAL A 564 -5.78 12.00 -13.65
C VAL A 564 -5.36 10.60 -14.12
N MET A 565 -6.20 9.59 -13.95
CA MET A 565 -5.86 8.21 -14.32
C MET A 565 -5.56 8.07 -15.82
N ARG A 566 -6.30 8.77 -16.69
CA ARG A 566 -6.01 8.80 -18.13
C ARG A 566 -4.67 9.45 -18.45
N ARG A 567 -4.31 10.52 -17.74
CA ARG A 567 -3.03 11.21 -17.90
C ARG A 567 -1.87 10.35 -17.40
N LEU A 568 -2.05 9.58 -16.32
CA LEU A 568 -1.02 8.68 -15.80
C LEU A 568 -0.58 7.62 -16.82
N LEU A 569 -1.51 7.10 -17.62
CA LEU A 569 -1.20 6.13 -18.69
C LEU A 569 -0.50 6.76 -19.91
N GLN A 570 -0.50 8.09 -20.05
CA GLN A 570 0.07 8.76 -21.22
C GLN A 570 1.60 8.74 -21.20
N PRO A 571 2.28 8.38 -22.31
CA PRO A 571 3.74 8.31 -22.37
C PRO A 571 4.47 9.60 -21.96
N LYS A 572 3.85 10.76 -22.20
CA LYS A 572 4.43 12.07 -21.86
C LYS A 572 4.61 12.33 -20.36
N ASN A 573 3.88 11.60 -19.51
CA ASN A 573 3.94 11.76 -18.06
C ASN A 573 4.78 10.65 -17.40
N ARG A 574 5.36 9.73 -18.19
CA ARG A 574 6.24 8.67 -17.70
C ARG A 574 7.63 9.24 -17.44
N MET A 575 8.18 8.92 -16.28
CA MET A 575 9.50 9.37 -15.81
C MET A 575 10.61 8.43 -16.23
N VAL A 576 10.36 7.59 -17.25
CA VAL A 576 11.34 6.65 -17.82
C VAL A 576 11.27 6.68 -19.35
N SER A 577 12.42 6.76 -20.01
CA SER A 577 12.55 6.83 -21.47
C SER A 577 12.47 5.45 -22.13
N ILE A 578 11.27 4.88 -22.10
CA ILE A 578 10.94 3.59 -22.71
C ILE A 578 10.30 3.75 -24.10
N ASN A 579 10.63 2.84 -25.00
CA ASN A 579 9.98 2.70 -26.30
C ASN A 579 9.16 1.40 -26.31
N PRO A 580 7.88 1.42 -25.91
CA PRO A 580 7.07 0.21 -25.86
C PRO A 580 6.91 -0.39 -27.26
N SER A 581 7.12 -1.70 -27.37
CA SER A 581 6.77 -2.46 -28.57
C SER A 581 5.25 -2.69 -28.60
N LYS A 582 4.74 -3.29 -29.69
CA LYS A 582 3.34 -3.74 -29.74
C LYS A 582 3.03 -4.87 -28.75
N SER A 583 4.06 -5.65 -28.37
CA SER A 583 3.95 -6.76 -27.42
C SER A 583 4.11 -6.31 -25.96
N SER A 584 4.66 -5.11 -25.72
CA SER A 584 4.84 -4.60 -24.37
C SER A 584 3.54 -4.46 -23.61
N CYS A 585 3.53 -4.93 -22.37
CA CYS A 585 2.35 -4.98 -21.54
C CYS A 585 2.64 -4.61 -20.08
N TYR A 586 1.59 -4.25 -19.36
CA TYR A 586 1.57 -4.03 -17.93
C TYR A 586 1.41 -5.37 -17.21
N MET A 587 2.32 -5.66 -16.28
CA MET A 587 2.16 -6.77 -15.34
C MET A 587 1.22 -6.35 -14.20
N SER A 588 1.38 -5.12 -13.71
CA SER A 588 0.60 -4.55 -12.61
C SER A 588 0.64 -3.02 -12.65
N ILE A 589 -0.37 -2.38 -12.06
CA ILE A 589 -0.46 -0.93 -11.90
C ILE A 589 -1.04 -0.60 -10.53
N LEU A 590 -0.37 0.27 -9.78
CA LEU A 590 -0.91 0.93 -8.59
C LEU A 590 -1.01 2.43 -8.85
N ASN A 591 -2.22 2.97 -8.80
CA ASN A 591 -2.46 4.41 -8.85
C ASN A 591 -2.72 4.95 -7.44
N ILE A 592 -1.85 5.81 -6.94
CA ILE A 592 -2.05 6.54 -5.70
C ILE A 592 -2.68 7.89 -6.08
N ILE A 593 -3.95 8.06 -5.76
CA ILE A 593 -4.72 9.28 -6.03
C ILE A 593 -4.81 10.09 -4.74
N GLN A 594 -4.29 11.31 -4.79
CA GLN A 594 -4.20 12.22 -3.66
C GLN A 594 -5.19 13.36 -3.82
N GLY A 595 -6.00 13.61 -2.79
CA GLY A 595 -6.95 14.73 -2.73
C GLY A 595 -8.41 14.30 -2.59
N GLU A 596 -9.33 15.23 -2.84
CA GLU A 596 -10.77 14.97 -2.73
C GLU A 596 -11.27 14.17 -3.95
N ALA A 597 -11.43 12.86 -3.77
CA ALA A 597 -11.93 11.95 -4.79
C ALA A 597 -13.05 11.07 -4.22
N ASP A 598 -14.19 11.00 -4.93
CA ASP A 598 -15.27 10.08 -4.62
C ASP A 598 -14.87 8.65 -5.06
N PRO A 599 -14.94 7.63 -4.17
CA PRO A 599 -14.69 6.23 -4.53
C PRO A 599 -15.53 5.73 -5.73
N THR A 600 -16.73 6.27 -5.91
CA THR A 600 -17.61 5.96 -7.04
C THR A 600 -16.99 6.39 -8.37
N ASP A 601 -16.36 7.56 -8.38
CA ASP A 601 -15.68 8.09 -9.57
C ASP A 601 -14.41 7.32 -9.90
N VAL A 602 -13.72 6.78 -8.89
CA VAL A 602 -12.59 5.84 -9.07
C VAL A 602 -13.07 4.57 -9.78
N HIS A 603 -14.15 3.96 -9.30
CA HIS A 603 -14.70 2.75 -9.91
C HIS A 603 -15.13 2.98 -11.36
N LYS A 604 -15.87 4.06 -11.64
CA LYS A 604 -16.24 4.47 -13.01
C LYS A 604 -15.01 4.70 -13.89
N SER A 605 -13.94 5.28 -13.33
CA SER A 605 -12.71 5.55 -14.06
C SER A 605 -11.97 4.27 -14.44
N LEU A 606 -11.90 3.30 -13.52
CA LEU A 606 -11.33 1.97 -13.76
C LEU A 606 -12.09 1.22 -14.86
N LEU A 607 -13.43 1.20 -14.79
CA LEU A 607 -14.27 0.57 -15.83
C LEU A 607 -13.97 1.18 -17.21
N ARG A 608 -13.93 2.51 -17.31
CA ARG A 608 -13.67 3.21 -18.56
C ARG A 608 -12.27 2.97 -19.13
N ILE A 609 -11.27 2.78 -18.27
CA ILE A 609 -9.90 2.41 -18.69
C ILE A 609 -9.89 1.00 -19.27
N ARG A 610 -10.60 0.06 -18.64
CA ARG A 610 -10.74 -1.33 -19.10
C ARG A 610 -11.50 -1.42 -20.42
N GLU A 611 -12.67 -0.77 -20.53
CA GLU A 611 -13.49 -0.76 -21.74
C GLU A 611 -12.75 -0.19 -22.96
N ARG A 612 -11.99 0.88 -22.76
CA ARG A 612 -11.22 1.53 -23.83
C ARG A 612 -9.89 0.84 -24.14
N ARG A 613 -9.52 -0.20 -23.40
CA ARG A 613 -8.25 -0.93 -23.52
C ARG A 613 -7.04 0.01 -23.62
N LEU A 614 -7.01 1.05 -22.76
CA LEU A 614 -5.93 2.04 -22.76
C LEU A 614 -4.59 1.47 -22.27
N ALA A 615 -4.63 0.31 -21.62
CA ALA A 615 -3.47 -0.44 -21.15
C ALA A 615 -3.60 -1.90 -21.63
N SER A 616 -2.52 -2.42 -22.21
CA SER A 616 -2.37 -3.85 -22.53
C SER A 616 -1.78 -4.55 -21.32
N PHE A 617 -2.38 -5.63 -20.86
CA PHE A 617 -1.90 -6.39 -19.70
C PHE A 617 -1.27 -7.72 -20.14
N ILE A 618 -0.48 -8.31 -19.24
CA ILE A 618 0.06 -9.66 -19.41
C ILE A 618 -1.04 -10.67 -19.79
N PRO A 619 -0.76 -11.60 -20.71
CA PRO A 619 -1.79 -12.51 -21.21
C PRO A 619 -1.99 -13.76 -20.31
N TRP A 620 -1.01 -14.10 -19.48
CA TRP A 620 -1.00 -15.27 -18.60
C TRP A 620 -1.62 -15.01 -17.21
N GLY A 621 -2.14 -13.80 -16.96
CA GLY A 621 -2.72 -13.42 -15.67
C GLY A 621 -3.81 -12.36 -15.80
N PRO A 622 -4.64 -12.18 -14.75
CA PRO A 622 -5.67 -11.14 -14.75
C PRO A 622 -5.05 -9.74 -14.70
N ALA A 623 -5.72 -8.76 -15.33
CA ALA A 623 -5.29 -7.37 -15.30
C ALA A 623 -5.34 -6.78 -13.88
N SER A 624 -4.16 -6.56 -13.27
CA SER A 624 -4.02 -5.94 -11.96
C SER A 624 -3.92 -4.42 -12.06
N ILE A 625 -5.03 -3.73 -11.75
CA ILE A 625 -5.06 -2.28 -11.57
C ILE A 625 -5.62 -1.99 -10.19
N GLN A 626 -4.78 -1.48 -9.32
CA GLN A 626 -5.13 -1.08 -7.97
C GLN A 626 -5.14 0.45 -7.85
N VAL A 627 -6.00 0.94 -6.96
CA VAL A 627 -6.11 2.37 -6.67
C VAL A 627 -6.11 2.57 -5.17
N ALA A 628 -5.15 3.35 -4.69
CA ALA A 628 -5.11 3.82 -3.32
C ALA A 628 -5.57 5.28 -3.29
N LEU A 629 -6.59 5.57 -2.50
CA LEU A 629 -7.05 6.94 -2.24
C LEU A 629 -6.42 7.42 -0.95
N THR A 630 -5.72 8.56 -1.01
CA THR A 630 -5.05 9.14 0.14
C THR A 630 -5.44 10.61 0.30
N LYS A 631 -5.63 11.04 1.54
CA LYS A 631 -5.75 12.47 1.84
C LYS A 631 -4.38 13.13 1.63
N LYS A 632 -4.38 14.38 1.15
CA LYS A 632 -3.16 15.19 1.11
C LYS A 632 -2.85 15.73 2.51
N SER A 633 -1.60 16.13 2.70
CA SER A 633 -1.22 16.91 3.89
C SER A 633 -2.15 18.11 4.07
N PRO A 634 -2.69 18.33 5.29
CA PRO A 634 -3.52 19.50 5.58
C PRO A 634 -2.69 20.79 5.70
N TYR A 635 -1.37 20.70 5.83
CA TYR A 635 -0.49 21.84 6.07
C TYR A 635 -0.01 22.54 4.80
N ILE A 636 -0.10 21.85 3.66
CA ILE A 636 0.29 22.41 2.37
C ILE A 636 -0.93 22.99 1.67
N GLN A 637 -0.92 24.31 1.43
CA GLN A 637 -1.93 24.97 0.61
C GLN A 637 -1.84 24.45 -0.83
N ASN A 638 -2.89 23.76 -1.27
CA ASN A 638 -2.90 23.10 -2.56
C ASN A 638 -3.55 23.97 -3.65
N THR A 639 -2.86 24.15 -4.77
CA THR A 639 -3.46 24.72 -5.99
C THR A 639 -4.36 23.70 -6.73
N HIS A 640 -4.09 22.39 -6.58
CA HIS A 640 -4.79 21.32 -7.32
C HIS A 640 -5.64 20.44 -6.40
N ARG A 641 -6.93 20.30 -6.74
CA ARG A 641 -7.90 19.47 -6.01
C ARG A 641 -7.55 17.98 -6.00
N VAL A 642 -6.92 17.46 -7.07
CA VAL A 642 -6.55 16.05 -7.23
C VAL A 642 -5.20 15.92 -7.94
N SER A 643 -4.28 15.14 -7.37
CA SER A 643 -3.05 14.65 -8.00
C SER A 643 -3.04 13.12 -8.02
N GLY A 644 -2.16 12.54 -8.82
CA GLY A 644 -1.97 11.10 -8.88
C GLY A 644 -0.55 10.71 -9.23
N LEU A 645 -0.11 9.63 -8.62
CA LEU A 645 1.08 8.87 -8.96
C LEU A 645 0.67 7.50 -9.48
N MET A 646 1.36 7.02 -10.51
CA MET A 646 1.28 5.64 -10.96
C MET A 646 2.62 4.96 -10.73
N LEU A 647 2.61 3.87 -9.97
CA LEU A 647 3.67 2.88 -9.96
C LEU A 647 3.22 1.73 -10.87
N ALA A 648 4.01 1.40 -11.88
CA ALA A 648 3.64 0.37 -12.84
C ALA A 648 4.80 -0.57 -13.10
N ASN A 649 4.52 -1.87 -13.07
CA ASN A 649 5.43 -2.88 -13.56
C ASN A 649 5.10 -3.14 -15.04
N HIS A 650 5.99 -2.73 -15.94
CA HIS A 650 5.73 -2.74 -17.38
C HIS A 650 6.94 -3.29 -18.13
N THR A 651 6.71 -4.27 -19.01
CA THR A 651 7.77 -5.06 -19.65
C THR A 651 8.72 -4.23 -20.50
N SER A 652 8.26 -3.09 -21.04
CA SER A 652 9.13 -2.22 -21.83
C SER A 652 10.29 -1.59 -21.06
N VAL A 653 10.35 -1.73 -19.72
CA VAL A 653 11.55 -1.35 -18.95
C VAL A 653 12.79 -2.07 -19.47
N ALA A 654 12.65 -3.28 -20.02
CA ALA A 654 13.71 -4.02 -20.70
C ALA A 654 14.40 -3.22 -21.82
N THR A 655 13.71 -2.30 -22.47
CA THR A 655 14.31 -1.44 -23.52
C THR A 655 15.36 -0.47 -22.97
N LEU A 656 15.21 -0.04 -21.71
CA LEU A 656 16.22 0.75 -21.01
C LEU A 656 17.46 -0.09 -20.72
N PHE A 657 17.27 -1.31 -20.22
CA PHE A 657 18.37 -2.23 -19.90
C PHE A 657 19.15 -2.63 -21.15
N LYS A 658 18.45 -2.96 -22.24
CA LYS A 658 19.06 -3.22 -23.55
C LYS A 658 19.94 -2.06 -24.01
N ARG A 659 19.51 -0.81 -23.80
CA ARG A 659 20.30 0.38 -24.18
C ARG A 659 21.59 0.49 -23.37
N ILE A 660 21.54 0.23 -22.06
CA ILE A 660 22.71 0.21 -21.18
C ILE A 660 23.69 -0.88 -21.64
N VAL A 661 23.20 -2.11 -21.89
CA VAL A 661 24.03 -3.22 -22.38
C VAL A 661 24.65 -2.88 -23.75
N GLN A 662 23.90 -2.27 -24.68
CA GLN A 662 24.45 -1.85 -25.97
C GLN A 662 25.53 -0.77 -25.86
N GLN A 663 25.41 0.14 -24.89
CA GLN A 663 26.45 1.14 -24.62
C GLN A 663 27.69 0.48 -24.01
N TYR A 664 27.50 -0.41 -23.04
CA TYR A 664 28.56 -1.23 -22.47
C TYR A 664 29.29 -2.04 -23.56
N ASP A 665 28.57 -2.77 -24.42
CA ASP A 665 29.15 -3.62 -25.47
C ASP A 665 30.01 -2.81 -26.45
N ARG A 666 29.60 -1.56 -26.75
CA ARG A 666 30.38 -0.66 -27.62
C ARG A 666 31.72 -0.26 -26.99
N LEU A 667 31.74 0.00 -25.68
CA LEU A 667 32.96 0.32 -24.94
C LEU A 667 33.84 -0.92 -24.74
N ARG A 668 33.22 -2.04 -24.35
CA ARG A 668 33.89 -3.31 -24.08
C ARG A 668 34.57 -3.89 -25.32
N LYS A 669 33.92 -3.83 -26.50
CA LYS A 669 34.52 -4.26 -27.78
C LYS A 669 35.81 -3.51 -28.12
N ARG A 670 35.97 -2.29 -27.63
CA ARG A 670 37.17 -1.45 -27.83
C ARG A 670 38.13 -1.51 -26.65
N ASN A 671 37.79 -2.26 -25.60
CA ASN A 671 38.51 -2.27 -24.32
C ASN A 671 38.78 -0.85 -23.76
N ALA A 672 37.86 0.08 -24.02
CA ALA A 672 38.03 1.48 -23.65
C ALA A 672 37.84 1.68 -22.13
N PHE A 673 38.72 2.50 -21.52
CA PHE A 673 38.65 2.94 -20.11
C PHE A 673 38.71 1.83 -19.04
N LEU A 674 39.16 0.61 -19.38
CA LEU A 674 39.20 -0.52 -18.45
C LEU A 674 40.39 -0.49 -17.48
N GLU A 675 41.46 0.25 -17.79
CA GLU A 675 42.69 0.28 -16.97
C GLU A 675 42.47 0.83 -15.55
N GLN A 676 41.44 1.65 -15.35
CA GLN A 676 41.07 2.12 -14.00
C GLN A 676 40.35 1.03 -13.21
N TYR A 677 39.51 0.22 -13.84
CA TYR A 677 38.79 -0.87 -13.17
C TYR A 677 39.72 -2.02 -12.78
N LYS A 678 40.67 -2.39 -13.65
CA LYS A 678 41.64 -3.48 -13.40
C LYS A 678 42.52 -3.28 -12.17
N LYS A 679 42.65 -2.05 -11.67
CA LYS A 679 43.44 -1.73 -10.48
C LYS A 679 42.68 -2.00 -9.18
N GLU A 680 41.37 -2.14 -9.26
CA GLU A 680 40.49 -2.28 -8.10
C GLU A 680 40.31 -3.75 -7.73
N SER A 681 40.15 -4.03 -6.43
CA SER A 681 40.02 -5.38 -5.87
C SER A 681 39.10 -6.32 -6.66
N PRO A 682 37.88 -5.92 -7.06
CA PRO A 682 36.93 -6.80 -7.77
C PRO A 682 37.39 -7.28 -9.16
N PHE A 683 38.42 -6.65 -9.74
CA PHE A 683 38.89 -6.95 -11.10
C PHE A 683 40.35 -7.42 -11.13
N THR A 684 40.94 -7.73 -9.98
CA THR A 684 42.32 -8.24 -9.87
C THR A 684 42.50 -9.59 -10.56
N ASP A 685 41.51 -10.49 -10.41
CA ASP A 685 41.50 -11.84 -11.00
C ASP A 685 40.96 -11.88 -12.44
N GLY A 686 40.63 -10.71 -13.01
CA GLY A 686 40.18 -10.56 -14.39
C GLY A 686 38.91 -9.73 -14.54
N LEU A 687 38.36 -9.72 -15.76
CA LEU A 687 37.17 -8.93 -16.11
C LEU A 687 35.87 -9.75 -16.07
N GLY A 688 35.89 -10.91 -15.41
CA GLY A 688 34.74 -11.84 -15.34
C GLY A 688 33.51 -11.21 -14.70
N GLU A 689 33.68 -10.33 -13.70
CA GLU A 689 32.59 -9.58 -13.07
C GLU A 689 31.71 -8.82 -14.08
N PHE A 690 32.32 -8.28 -15.15
CA PHE A 690 31.55 -7.62 -16.19
C PHE A 690 30.77 -8.59 -17.07
N ASP A 691 31.34 -9.76 -17.37
CA ASP A 691 30.70 -10.77 -18.21
C ASP A 691 29.51 -11.39 -17.46
N GLU A 692 29.65 -11.64 -16.16
CA GLU A 692 28.56 -12.05 -15.27
C GLU A 692 27.48 -10.98 -15.14
N ALA A 693 27.86 -9.71 -14.91
CA ALA A 693 26.90 -8.60 -14.84
C ALA A 693 26.11 -8.46 -16.15
N ARG A 694 26.78 -8.61 -17.29
CA ARG A 694 26.14 -8.62 -18.60
C ARG A 694 25.16 -9.78 -18.76
N ALA A 695 25.54 -10.99 -18.35
CA ALA A 695 24.69 -12.16 -18.42
C ALA A 695 23.42 -11.98 -17.59
N VAL A 696 23.54 -11.60 -16.32
CA VAL A 696 22.40 -11.36 -15.41
C VAL A 696 21.44 -10.31 -15.98
N VAL A 697 21.95 -9.18 -16.49
CA VAL A 697 21.10 -8.13 -17.05
C VAL A 697 20.45 -8.57 -18.37
N MET A 698 21.12 -9.35 -19.20
CA MET A 698 20.52 -9.93 -20.41
C MET A 698 19.47 -11.00 -20.09
N ASP A 699 19.67 -11.79 -19.05
CA ASP A 699 18.68 -12.76 -18.58
C ASP A 699 17.45 -12.05 -18.00
N LEU A 700 17.65 -10.92 -17.32
CA LEU A 700 16.54 -10.07 -16.86
C LEU A 700 15.75 -9.49 -18.05
N VAL A 701 16.46 -9.04 -19.09
CA VAL A 701 15.82 -8.61 -20.33
C VAL A 701 15.01 -9.75 -20.95
N GLY A 702 15.59 -10.95 -21.04
CA GLY A 702 14.90 -12.14 -21.54
C GLY A 702 13.66 -12.50 -20.72
N GLU A 703 13.73 -12.39 -19.39
CA GLU A 703 12.60 -12.60 -18.48
C GLU A 703 11.43 -11.65 -18.78
N TYR A 704 11.71 -10.36 -18.95
CA TYR A 704 10.68 -9.37 -19.31
C TYR A 704 10.08 -9.62 -20.68
N GLU A 705 10.87 -10.08 -21.66
CA GLU A 705 10.36 -10.43 -23.00
C GLU A 705 9.56 -11.74 -23.00
N ALA A 706 9.95 -12.71 -22.17
CA ALA A 706 9.19 -13.94 -21.97
C ALA A 706 7.83 -13.65 -21.32
N ALA A 707 7.78 -12.71 -20.36
CA ALA A 707 6.56 -12.29 -19.70
C ALA A 707 5.52 -11.64 -20.64
N GLU A 708 5.90 -11.25 -21.87
CA GLU A 708 4.98 -10.75 -22.89
C GLU A 708 4.17 -11.87 -23.59
N ARG A 709 4.52 -13.14 -23.37
CA ARG A 709 3.94 -14.31 -24.05
C ARG A 709 2.97 -15.08 -23.16
N GLU A 710 2.02 -15.80 -23.78
CA GLU A 710 1.02 -16.63 -23.08
C GLU A 710 1.63 -17.83 -22.34
N ASP A 711 2.74 -18.37 -22.84
CA ASP A 711 3.45 -19.54 -22.33
C ASP A 711 4.41 -19.24 -21.17
N TYR A 712 4.41 -18.01 -20.64
CA TYR A 712 5.36 -17.59 -19.62
C TYR A 712 5.31 -18.42 -18.32
N LEU A 713 4.11 -18.77 -17.85
CA LEU A 713 3.95 -19.58 -16.62
C LEU A 713 4.10 -21.09 -16.86
N ASP A 714 3.90 -21.54 -18.10
CA ASP A 714 4.01 -22.94 -18.50
C ASP A 714 4.71 -23.04 -19.88
N PRO A 715 6.05 -23.09 -19.89
CA PRO A 715 6.83 -23.16 -21.12
C PRO A 715 6.59 -24.45 -21.92
N ASP A 716 6.01 -25.50 -21.30
CA ASP A 716 5.78 -26.80 -21.93
C ASP A 716 4.36 -26.91 -22.53
N ALA A 717 3.40 -26.10 -22.10
CA ALA A 717 2.06 -26.00 -22.72
C ALA A 717 2.10 -25.60 -24.21
N GLY A 718 3.17 -24.91 -24.65
CA GLY A 718 3.39 -24.58 -26.06
C GLY A 718 3.81 -25.78 -26.92
N LYS A 719 4.49 -26.77 -26.32
CA LYS A 719 4.96 -27.98 -27.03
C LYS A 719 3.85 -28.98 -27.28
N GLU A 720 2.84 -29.05 -26.41
CA GLU A 720 1.66 -29.91 -26.65
C GLU A 720 0.85 -29.44 -27.86
N LYS A 721 0.77 -28.12 -28.11
CA LYS A 721 0.12 -27.56 -29.30
C LYS A 721 0.90 -27.81 -30.59
N GLU A 722 2.23 -27.85 -30.55
CA GLU A 722 3.06 -28.19 -31.73
C GLU A 722 3.10 -29.70 -32.01
N MET A 723 2.88 -30.55 -30.99
CA MET A 723 2.83 -32.01 -31.15
C MET A 723 1.47 -32.57 -31.58
N GLY A 724 0.45 -31.72 -31.75
CA GLY A 724 -0.83 -32.13 -32.35
C GLY A 724 -1.50 -33.30 -31.63
N MET A 725 -1.71 -33.18 -30.31
CA MET A 725 -2.72 -33.96 -29.60
C MET A 725 -4.01 -33.16 -29.43
#